data_AF-A0A948TAC5-F1
#
_entry.id   AF-A0A948TAC5-F1
#
_cell.length_a   1.000
_cell.length_b   1.000
_cell.length_c   1.000
_cell.angle_alpha   90.00
_cell.angle_beta   90.00
_cell.angle_gamma   90.00
#
_symmetry.space_group_name_H-M   'P 1'
#
loop_
_entity.id
_entity.type
_entity.pdbx_description
1 polymer ?
#
loop_
_entity_poly.entity_id
_entity_poly.type
_entity_poly.pdbx_seq_one_letter_code
_entity_poly.pdbx_strand_id
1 'polypeptide(L)'
;MKLTKLITALLFLVPVFSGNANAQRNIQTLEKGWKFFKGEASGAEESDYNDSKWGNVTVPHDWAIFGPFDRNNDLQNVAITQNFETQASVKTGRTGGLPYVGVGWYRTTFNVDNDKQTTLVFDGAMSEARVYVNGQEACFWPLGYNSFHCDVTSLINKDGKNNILAVRLENRPQSSRWYPGAGLYRNVHVITTEKIHVPVWGTQITTPHVGKDYASVNLRTEIKNADKKKLTVITRIYSPEGKVVAVKNNQGFINHGQPFTQNFVVNNPLLWSPEEPNLYKAVSEIYADGTLQDTYSTTFGIRTIEYIADKGFFLNGKHRKFQGVCNHHDLGPLGAAVNVSALRHQLKLLKDMGCDAIRTAHNMPAPELVKLCDEMGFMMMIEPFDEWDIAKCDNGYHRFFNEWAEKDMVNMLRQYRNNACVVMWSIGNEVPTQCSPEGYKVAKFLQDICHREDPTRPVTCGMDQVSCVLNNGFAAMLDIPGFNYRAHRYEEAYERLPQNIVLGSETSSTVSSRGVYKFPAESKADAKYDDHQSSSYDLEYCSWSNIPDIDFALAEDHEWTIGQFVWTGFDYLGEPSPYDTDAWPNHSSMFGIIDLASIPKDRYYLYRSVWNKDAETLHILPHWNWEGHEGKDVPVFVYTNYPSAELFVNGVSQGIRTKNDSTVVNRYRLMWHNVKYQPGELKVIAYNSDGSKAAEKSLHTAGKPYRIKLVSDYTSLKADGKDLAYVTLRIEDKDGNLCPTDGRLVNFRVDGAGKYRASANGDPTCLDLFHKPEMHAFNGMLTVVLQAGEKPGKIRLRASAKGLKTGEFEIPVTEYSTEKEDYEPFYKGADISWVTEMESQGHKFYNKKGEEKECTSLMKELGLNAIRLRVWVNPKEGWSSKEDMLKLARRAKANGMELMVDFHYSDWWADPGQQHKPAAWKNLSFDKLKTAMADHTKDVLEALKAEGITPKWVQVGNEIRPGMLWDENPETSGASYDIRECDVKESGSKSTAVKFRMNWKNLAELINSGYDAVKSVFPGSTVIVHLDNGYDKELYRWFFDELKANGGKWDMIGMSIYPYWTMMEKPEYTPEKTINDCIENIRLVNERYNCDVMIVETGMECADDNGNLANKETLNNGYKLLRKLITKCIESTDGICKGVFYWEPECKPNKYRLGAFTEDGRPTEIMDAFMP
;
A
#
# COMPACT_ATOMS: atom_id res chain seq x y z
N MET A 1 23.49 74.55 25.37
CA MET A 1 22.43 74.79 24.36
C MET A 1 21.48 73.60 24.43
N LYS A 2 20.37 73.69 25.17
CA LYS A 2 19.02 74.09 24.71
C LYS A 2 18.51 73.19 23.57
N LEU A 3 17.59 72.25 23.89
CA LEU A 3 16.17 72.20 23.47
C LEU A 3 16.00 71.38 22.16
N THR A 4 15.04 70.46 21.92
CA THR A 4 13.75 70.13 22.55
C THR A 4 13.19 68.82 21.91
N LYS A 5 12.56 67.94 22.72
CA LYS A 5 11.28 67.17 22.55
C LYS A 5 10.95 66.44 21.22
N LEU A 6 10.14 65.38 21.15
CA LEU A 6 9.53 64.34 22.00
C LEU A 6 8.59 63.57 21.02
N ILE A 7 8.46 62.24 21.11
CA ILE A 7 7.18 61.48 21.04
C ILE A 7 7.48 59.99 21.28
N THR A 8 6.72 59.44 22.22
CA THR A 8 6.79 58.12 22.83
C THR A 8 5.66 57.25 22.26
N ALA A 9 5.87 55.97 21.95
CA ALA A 9 4.81 54.95 21.95
C ALA A 9 5.35 53.50 22.04
N LEU A 10 5.17 52.92 23.23
CA LEU A 10 5.06 51.51 23.64
C LEU A 10 5.74 50.40 22.81
N LEU A 11 6.83 49.86 23.38
CA LEU A 11 7.25 48.46 23.20
C LEU A 11 6.42 47.56 24.13
N PHE A 12 5.60 46.67 23.56
CA PHE A 12 5.17 45.45 24.26
C PHE A 12 6.24 44.38 24.02
N LEU A 13 7.06 44.11 25.05
CA LEU A 13 7.84 42.87 25.13
C LEU A 13 6.86 41.70 25.29
N VAL A 14 6.72 40.88 24.25
CA VAL A 14 6.21 39.51 24.39
C VAL A 14 7.46 38.63 24.56
N PRO A 15 7.62 37.93 25.71
CA PRO A 15 8.69 36.96 25.83
C PRO A 15 8.34 35.77 24.93
N VAL A 16 9.20 35.50 23.94
CA VAL A 16 9.21 34.24 23.22
C VAL A 16 9.61 33.16 24.23
N PHE A 17 8.61 32.53 24.83
CA PHE A 17 8.80 31.24 25.50
C PHE A 17 9.12 30.23 24.42
N SER A 18 10.41 30.02 24.17
CA SER A 18 10.93 28.77 23.63
C SER A 18 10.80 27.70 24.73
N GLY A 19 9.56 27.26 24.95
CA GLY A 19 9.27 26.05 25.70
C GLY A 19 9.53 24.86 24.79
N ASN A 20 10.45 23.99 25.18
CA ASN A 20 10.60 22.67 24.58
C ASN A 20 9.22 21.99 24.58
N ALA A 21 8.67 21.73 23.39
CA ALA A 21 7.47 20.93 23.20
C ALA A 21 7.80 19.45 23.47
N ASN A 22 8.02 19.10 24.74
CA ASN A 22 7.97 17.70 25.17
C ASN A 22 6.55 17.21 24.94
N ALA A 23 6.40 16.08 24.25
CA ALA A 23 5.11 15.45 24.01
C ALA A 23 4.42 15.15 25.35
N GLN A 24 3.23 15.71 25.59
CA GLN A 24 2.46 15.51 26.82
C GLN A 24 1.73 14.17 26.88
N ARG A 25 1.45 13.60 25.71
CA ARG A 25 1.06 12.21 25.53
C ARG A 25 2.26 11.40 25.06
N ASN A 26 2.54 10.31 25.74
CA ASN A 26 3.51 9.32 25.32
C ASN A 26 2.78 8.00 25.01
N ILE A 27 3.16 7.35 23.92
CA ILE A 27 2.67 6.01 23.55
C ILE A 27 3.91 5.15 23.36
N GLN A 28 4.09 4.17 24.24
CA GLN A 28 5.18 3.22 24.18
C GLN A 28 4.64 1.84 23.81
N THR A 29 5.05 1.30 22.67
CA THR A 29 4.78 -0.10 22.32
C THR A 29 5.79 -1.01 23.02
N LEU A 30 5.30 -2.02 23.75
CA LEU A 30 6.11 -3.00 24.48
C LEU A 30 6.38 -4.21 23.59
N GLU A 31 7.42 -4.15 22.77
CA GLU A 31 7.74 -5.23 21.82
C GLU A 31 8.77 -6.21 22.39
N LYS A 32 9.84 -5.68 23.00
CA LYS A 32 10.97 -6.45 23.52
C LYS A 32 10.93 -6.53 25.04
N GLY A 33 11.78 -7.39 25.60
CA GLY A 33 11.94 -7.54 27.05
C GLY A 33 10.94 -8.49 27.71
N TRP A 34 10.05 -9.10 26.92
CA TRP A 34 9.09 -10.06 27.41
C TRP A 34 9.72 -11.43 27.74
N LYS A 35 9.31 -11.96 28.88
CA LYS A 35 9.49 -13.34 29.31
C LYS A 35 8.21 -14.12 29.04
N PHE A 36 8.35 -15.37 28.62
CA PHE A 36 7.23 -16.26 28.32
C PHE A 36 7.43 -17.66 28.91
N PHE A 37 6.33 -18.21 29.44
CA PHE A 37 6.23 -19.59 29.89
C PHE A 37 4.91 -20.21 29.41
N LYS A 38 5.00 -21.34 28.70
CA LYS A 38 3.84 -22.14 28.31
C LYS A 38 3.53 -23.15 29.42
N GLY A 39 2.35 -23.03 30.01
CA GLY A 39 1.89 -23.79 31.16
C GLY A 39 1.41 -22.88 32.29
N GLU A 40 0.81 -23.47 33.31
CA GLU A 40 0.42 -22.73 34.51
C GLU A 40 1.64 -22.39 35.36
N ALA A 41 1.69 -21.17 35.89
CA ALA A 41 2.78 -20.67 36.71
C ALA A 41 2.20 -19.97 37.95
N SER A 42 1.94 -20.74 39.01
CA SER A 42 1.36 -20.21 40.24
C SER A 42 2.23 -19.12 40.86
N GLY A 43 1.62 -17.97 41.20
CA GLY A 43 2.30 -16.80 41.76
C GLY A 43 3.01 -15.93 40.72
N ALA A 44 2.87 -16.21 39.41
CA ALA A 44 3.49 -15.41 38.37
C ALA A 44 2.87 -14.02 38.18
N GLU A 45 1.76 -13.73 38.85
CA GLU A 45 1.20 -12.39 39.02
C GLU A 45 2.05 -11.53 39.97
N GLU A 46 2.76 -12.14 40.93
CA GLU A 46 3.48 -11.44 41.99
C GLU A 46 4.68 -10.65 41.45
N SER A 47 4.96 -9.52 42.09
CA SER A 47 6.01 -8.59 41.63
C SER A 47 7.42 -9.19 41.76
N ASP A 48 7.66 -10.00 42.80
CA ASP A 48 8.95 -10.62 43.12
C ASP A 48 9.11 -12.05 42.57
N TYR A 49 8.16 -12.52 41.74
CA TYR A 49 8.25 -13.82 41.10
C TYR A 49 9.52 -13.94 40.24
N ASN A 50 10.24 -15.05 40.40
CA ASN A 50 11.49 -15.31 39.69
C ASN A 50 11.24 -15.96 38.31
N ASP A 51 11.16 -15.13 37.27
CA ASP A 51 11.01 -15.53 35.87
C ASP A 51 12.34 -15.69 35.12
N SER A 52 13.48 -15.74 35.81
CA SER A 52 14.81 -15.83 35.16
C SER A 52 15.00 -17.06 34.26
N LYS A 53 14.23 -18.12 34.50
CA LYS A 53 14.22 -19.36 33.70
C LYS A 53 13.25 -19.35 32.52
N TRP A 54 12.43 -18.30 32.36
CA TRP A 54 11.46 -18.19 31.28
C TRP A 54 12.13 -17.81 29.96
N GLY A 55 11.52 -18.21 28.85
CA GLY A 55 12.03 -17.90 27.50
C GLY A 55 11.89 -16.41 27.19
N ASN A 56 12.82 -15.85 26.42
CA ASN A 56 12.65 -14.49 25.90
C ASN A 56 11.84 -14.54 24.60
N VAL A 57 10.87 -13.64 24.46
CA VAL A 57 10.06 -13.50 23.25
C VAL A 57 9.96 -12.03 22.85
N THR A 58 9.55 -11.79 21.60
CA THR A 58 9.15 -10.46 21.12
C THR A 58 7.66 -10.53 20.85
N VAL A 59 6.92 -9.56 21.37
CA VAL A 59 5.50 -9.36 21.07
C VAL A 59 5.43 -8.45 19.85
N PRO A 60 4.61 -8.78 18.82
CA PRO A 60 3.60 -9.85 18.78
C PRO A 60 4.16 -11.28 18.74
N HIS A 61 3.53 -12.19 19.50
CA HIS A 61 3.94 -13.58 19.67
C HIS A 61 2.76 -14.56 19.66
N ASP A 62 2.85 -15.54 18.77
CA ASP A 62 1.99 -16.73 18.73
C ASP A 62 2.85 -17.94 19.09
N TRP A 63 2.61 -18.58 20.24
CA TRP A 63 3.44 -19.72 20.65
C TRP A 63 3.10 -21.00 19.88
N ALA A 64 1.89 -21.10 19.33
CA ALA A 64 1.37 -22.36 18.80
C ALA A 64 1.99 -22.69 17.44
N ILE A 65 2.29 -21.67 16.62
CA ILE A 65 2.90 -21.81 15.28
C ILE A 65 4.31 -22.44 15.30
N PHE A 66 4.97 -22.45 16.46
CA PHE A 66 6.29 -23.08 16.63
C PHE A 66 6.21 -24.54 17.07
N GLY A 67 5.02 -25.04 17.41
CA GLY A 67 4.81 -26.43 17.82
C GLY A 67 4.66 -27.39 16.63
N PRO A 68 4.76 -28.71 16.86
CA PRO A 68 4.52 -29.70 15.83
C PRO A 68 3.03 -29.82 15.50
N PHE A 69 2.74 -30.06 14.22
CA PHE A 69 1.42 -30.53 13.80
C PHE A 69 1.17 -31.94 14.36
N ASP A 70 0.02 -32.13 15.00
CA ASP A 70 -0.40 -33.43 15.52
C ASP A 70 -1.93 -33.52 15.51
N ARG A 71 -2.46 -34.65 15.04
CA ARG A 71 -3.90 -34.94 15.04
C ARG A 71 -4.51 -34.72 16.42
N ASN A 72 -3.81 -35.09 17.49
CA ASN A 72 -4.28 -35.02 18.87
C ASN A 72 -4.42 -33.59 19.40
N ASN A 73 -3.80 -32.59 18.77
CA ASN A 73 -3.97 -31.20 19.16
C ASN A 73 -5.39 -30.68 18.89
N ASP A 74 -6.16 -31.38 18.05
CA ASP A 74 -7.40 -30.85 17.47
C ASP A 74 -8.43 -31.94 17.16
N LEU A 75 -8.42 -33.04 17.93
CA LEU A 75 -9.44 -34.08 17.82
C LEU A 75 -10.77 -33.62 18.43
N GLN A 76 -11.82 -33.59 17.61
CA GLN A 76 -13.16 -33.20 18.06
C GLN A 76 -14.19 -34.21 17.53
N ASN A 77 -15.15 -34.64 18.36
CA ASN A 77 -16.27 -35.48 17.91
C ASN A 77 -17.55 -34.65 17.95
N VAL A 78 -17.88 -34.00 16.83
CA VAL A 78 -18.92 -32.96 16.75
C VAL A 78 -19.71 -33.06 15.44
N ALA A 79 -20.93 -32.53 15.43
CA ALA A 79 -21.72 -32.34 14.22
C ALA A 79 -21.69 -30.85 13.82
N ILE A 80 -21.32 -30.54 12.58
CA ILE A 80 -21.29 -29.18 12.06
C ILE A 80 -22.67 -28.83 11.50
N THR A 81 -23.53 -28.23 12.33
CA THR A 81 -24.92 -27.94 11.97
C THR A 81 -25.05 -26.92 10.84
N GLN A 82 -24.06 -26.03 10.68
CA GLN A 82 -23.96 -25.08 9.55
C GLN A 82 -23.83 -25.83 8.21
N ASN A 83 -23.18 -27.00 8.22
CA ASN A 83 -23.05 -27.88 7.06
C ASN A 83 -24.22 -28.86 6.93
N PHE A 84 -25.31 -28.67 7.69
CA PHE A 84 -26.47 -29.56 7.75
C PHE A 84 -26.16 -30.97 8.27
N GLU A 85 -25.08 -31.14 9.03
CA GLU A 85 -24.77 -32.41 9.68
C GLU A 85 -25.74 -32.69 10.84
N THR A 86 -26.23 -33.93 10.92
CA THR A 86 -27.17 -34.37 11.98
C THR A 86 -26.56 -35.39 12.95
N GLN A 87 -25.37 -35.91 12.64
CA GLN A 87 -24.65 -36.88 13.46
C GLN A 87 -23.23 -36.40 13.69
N ALA A 88 -22.76 -36.54 14.92
CA ALA A 88 -21.39 -36.21 15.26
C ALA A 88 -20.41 -37.16 14.56
N SER A 89 -19.30 -36.61 14.08
CA SER A 89 -18.20 -37.39 13.50
C SER A 89 -16.87 -36.86 14.02
N VAL A 90 -15.82 -37.67 13.87
CA VAL A 90 -14.46 -37.26 14.24
C VAL A 90 -13.97 -36.25 13.22
N LYS A 91 -13.78 -35.02 13.67
CA LYS A 91 -13.17 -33.93 12.93
C LYS A 91 -11.69 -33.84 13.27
N THR A 92 -10.87 -33.63 12.24
CA THR A 92 -9.41 -33.51 12.35
C THR A 92 -8.94 -32.28 11.60
N GLY A 93 -7.97 -31.53 12.14
CA GLY A 93 -7.39 -30.38 11.47
C GLY A 93 -8.31 -29.15 11.40
N ARG A 94 -9.46 -29.15 12.07
CA ARG A 94 -10.41 -28.02 12.20
C ARG A 94 -9.75 -26.71 12.62
N THR A 95 -8.79 -26.72 13.54
CA THR A 95 -7.99 -25.57 13.99
C THR A 95 -6.53 -25.67 13.55
N GLY A 96 -6.26 -26.51 12.56
CA GLY A 96 -4.96 -26.66 11.92
C GLY A 96 -3.97 -27.57 12.64
N GLY A 97 -4.40 -28.34 13.65
CA GLY A 97 -3.57 -29.38 14.27
C GLY A 97 -2.34 -28.85 15.02
N LEU A 98 -2.24 -27.55 15.26
CA LEU A 98 -1.18 -26.91 16.05
C LEU A 98 -1.56 -26.85 17.54
N PRO A 99 -0.60 -26.87 18.49
CA PRO A 99 -0.87 -27.00 19.91
C PRO A 99 -1.27 -25.66 20.57
N TYR A 100 -2.40 -25.09 20.13
CA TYR A 100 -2.92 -23.79 20.54
C TYR A 100 -3.59 -23.81 21.92
N VAL A 101 -4.10 -24.96 22.36
CA VAL A 101 -4.75 -25.15 23.66
C VAL A 101 -3.75 -25.05 24.81
N GLY A 102 -4.18 -24.45 25.92
CA GLY A 102 -3.45 -24.38 27.18
C GLY A 102 -3.28 -22.98 27.73
N VAL A 103 -2.50 -22.90 28.82
CA VAL A 103 -2.19 -21.64 29.52
C VAL A 103 -0.84 -21.12 29.05
N GLY A 104 -0.73 -19.79 28.92
CA GLY A 104 0.53 -19.10 28.67
C GLY A 104 0.65 -17.85 29.54
N TRP A 105 1.84 -17.64 30.11
CA TRP A 105 2.15 -16.46 30.90
C TRP A 105 3.21 -15.60 30.23
N TYR A 106 3.00 -14.29 30.28
CA TYR A 106 3.93 -13.27 29.82
C TYR A 106 4.28 -12.33 30.95
N ARG A 107 5.56 -11.95 31.08
CA ARG A 107 6.03 -10.96 32.06
C ARG A 107 6.97 -9.97 31.39
N THR A 108 6.84 -8.69 31.71
CA THR A 108 7.78 -7.64 31.27
C THR A 108 7.82 -6.51 32.30
N THR A 109 8.73 -5.57 32.08
CA THR A 109 8.84 -4.36 32.90
C THR A 109 8.67 -3.10 32.07
N PHE A 110 8.10 -2.06 32.67
CA PHE A 110 7.96 -0.75 32.02
C PHE A 110 8.06 0.39 33.03
N ASN A 111 8.43 1.57 32.53
CA ASN A 111 8.61 2.78 33.33
C ASN A 111 7.69 3.88 32.78
N VAL A 112 7.12 4.69 33.68
CA VAL A 112 6.25 5.82 33.36
C VAL A 112 6.53 6.98 34.32
N ASP A 113 6.05 8.17 33.98
CA ASP A 113 6.01 9.29 34.94
C ASP A 113 4.88 9.04 35.96
N ASN A 114 5.18 9.14 37.25
CA ASN A 114 4.29 8.73 38.35
C ASN A 114 3.13 9.70 38.64
N ASP A 115 3.14 10.91 38.07
CA ASP A 115 2.12 11.95 38.25
C ASP A 115 1.09 11.99 37.11
N LYS A 116 1.26 11.13 36.11
CA LYS A 116 0.45 11.04 34.90
C LYS A 116 -0.61 9.94 34.96
N GLN A 117 -1.61 10.04 34.08
CA GLN A 117 -2.56 8.96 33.83
C GLN A 117 -1.89 7.89 32.96
N THR A 118 -2.05 6.62 33.31
CA THR A 118 -1.46 5.49 32.58
C THR A 118 -2.52 4.48 32.21
N THR A 119 -2.63 4.17 30.92
CA THR A 119 -3.54 3.18 30.37
C THR A 119 -2.74 2.14 29.57
N LEU A 120 -3.00 0.86 29.80
CA LEU A 120 -2.52 -0.21 28.92
C LEU A 120 -3.55 -0.44 27.82
N VAL A 121 -3.09 -0.61 26.58
CA VAL A 121 -3.91 -1.00 25.43
C VAL A 121 -3.34 -2.29 24.85
N PHE A 122 -4.20 -3.29 24.69
CA PHE A 122 -3.90 -4.55 24.04
C PHE A 122 -4.65 -4.57 22.73
N ASP A 123 -3.96 -4.69 21.60
CA ASP A 123 -4.60 -4.73 20.29
C ASP A 123 -5.30 -6.09 20.03
N GLY A 124 -4.94 -7.11 20.82
CA GLY A 124 -5.56 -8.43 20.90
C GLY A 124 -4.69 -9.41 21.68
N ALA A 125 -5.31 -10.31 22.45
CA ALA A 125 -4.63 -11.29 23.28
C ALA A 125 -5.43 -12.59 23.31
N MET A 126 -4.89 -13.67 22.71
CA MET A 126 -5.61 -14.92 22.48
C MET A 126 -5.30 -15.94 23.58
N SER A 127 -6.20 -16.26 24.50
CA SER A 127 -7.50 -15.65 24.82
C SER A 127 -7.71 -15.64 26.34
N GLU A 128 -8.90 -15.23 26.84
CA GLU A 128 -9.21 -15.19 28.29
C GLU A 128 -8.14 -14.41 29.11
N ALA A 129 -7.78 -13.21 28.65
CA ALA A 129 -6.67 -12.43 29.19
C ALA A 129 -6.95 -11.92 30.61
N ARG A 130 -6.05 -12.23 31.55
CA ARG A 130 -5.96 -11.59 32.87
C ARG A 130 -4.67 -10.79 32.94
N VAL A 131 -4.81 -9.49 33.21
CA VAL A 131 -3.70 -8.53 33.21
C VAL A 131 -3.43 -8.10 34.65
N TYR A 132 -2.17 -8.18 35.06
CA TYR A 132 -1.71 -7.78 36.39
C TYR A 132 -0.62 -6.72 36.29
N VAL A 133 -0.71 -5.70 37.15
CA VAL A 133 0.34 -4.70 37.32
C VAL A 133 0.76 -4.70 38.79
N ASN A 134 2.05 -4.93 39.04
CA ASN A 134 2.63 -4.95 40.39
C ASN A 134 1.86 -5.85 41.38
N GLY A 135 1.49 -7.07 40.96
CA GLY A 135 0.77 -8.04 41.79
C GLY A 135 -0.75 -7.88 41.85
N GLN A 136 -1.32 -6.82 41.26
CA GLN A 136 -2.77 -6.55 41.32
C GLN A 136 -3.42 -6.74 39.95
N GLU A 137 -4.57 -7.41 39.91
CA GLU A 137 -5.35 -7.60 38.67
C GLU A 137 -5.92 -6.25 38.20
N ALA A 138 -5.49 -5.81 37.02
CA ALA A 138 -5.93 -4.58 36.38
C ALA A 138 -7.22 -4.78 35.59
N CYS A 139 -7.32 -5.86 34.83
CA CYS A 139 -8.53 -6.23 34.10
C CYS A 139 -8.55 -7.71 33.69
N PHE A 140 -9.75 -8.17 33.34
CA PHE A 140 -10.01 -9.41 32.62
C PHE A 140 -10.68 -9.07 31.28
N TRP A 141 -10.27 -9.71 30.19
CA TRP A 141 -10.92 -9.59 28.87
C TRP A 141 -11.03 -10.96 28.16
N PRO A 142 -12.25 -11.49 27.93
CA PRO A 142 -12.42 -12.86 27.42
C PRO A 142 -12.17 -13.01 25.92
N LEU A 143 -12.69 -12.08 25.10
CA LEU A 143 -12.65 -12.19 23.64
C LEU A 143 -11.26 -11.92 23.10
N GLY A 144 -10.60 -12.93 22.55
CA GLY A 144 -9.20 -12.83 22.11
C GLY A 144 -8.94 -11.90 20.93
N TYR A 145 -9.97 -11.52 20.18
CA TYR A 145 -9.85 -10.67 19.00
C TYR A 145 -10.08 -9.19 19.26
N ASN A 146 -10.72 -8.84 20.37
CA ASN A 146 -11.05 -7.46 20.68
C ASN A 146 -9.78 -6.71 21.08
N SER A 147 -9.60 -5.49 20.59
CA SER A 147 -8.66 -4.58 21.23
C SER A 147 -9.32 -4.03 22.49
N PHE A 148 -8.59 -4.01 23.61
CA PHE A 148 -9.13 -3.56 24.89
C PHE A 148 -8.10 -2.72 25.64
N HIS A 149 -8.57 -1.98 26.64
CA HIS A 149 -7.70 -1.14 27.44
C HIS A 149 -8.07 -1.18 28.93
N CYS A 150 -7.08 -0.95 29.80
CA CYS A 150 -7.29 -0.83 31.25
C CYS A 150 -6.52 0.38 31.80
N ASP A 151 -7.20 1.16 32.63
CA ASP A 151 -6.57 2.21 33.43
C ASP A 151 -5.80 1.54 34.57
N VAL A 152 -4.49 1.76 34.60
CA VAL A 152 -3.58 1.18 35.59
C VAL A 152 -2.95 2.24 36.48
N THR A 153 -3.42 3.48 36.41
CA THR A 153 -2.83 4.64 37.10
C THR A 153 -2.65 4.39 38.60
N SER A 154 -3.64 3.77 39.26
CA SER A 154 -3.60 3.47 40.70
C SER A 154 -2.68 2.29 41.06
N LEU A 155 -2.23 1.53 40.08
CA LEU A 155 -1.40 0.32 40.25
C LEU A 155 0.08 0.59 39.99
N ILE A 156 0.42 1.75 39.40
CA ILE A 156 1.80 2.16 39.13
C ILE A 156 2.57 2.37 40.44
N ASN A 157 3.83 1.94 40.47
CA ASN A 157 4.74 2.18 41.58
C ASN A 157 4.87 3.68 41.85
N LYS A 158 5.00 4.06 43.13
CA LYS A 158 5.02 5.47 43.52
C LYS A 158 6.11 6.31 42.86
N ASP A 159 7.22 5.70 42.44
CA ASP A 159 8.32 6.35 41.72
C ASP A 159 8.22 6.22 40.19
N GLY A 160 7.19 5.52 39.69
CA GLY A 160 6.94 5.28 38.28
C GLY A 160 7.86 4.22 37.64
N LYS A 161 8.77 3.62 38.41
CA LYS A 161 9.82 2.75 37.89
C LYS A 161 9.58 1.28 38.20
N ASN A 162 10.19 0.42 37.37
CA ASN A 162 10.21 -1.03 37.52
C ASN A 162 8.80 -1.62 37.70
N ASN A 163 7.81 -1.09 36.98
CA ASN A 163 6.46 -1.66 37.04
C ASN A 163 6.49 -3.03 36.36
N ILE A 164 6.00 -4.05 37.05
CA ILE A 164 5.89 -5.40 36.53
C ILE A 164 4.52 -5.56 35.88
N LEU A 165 4.52 -5.90 34.59
CA LEU A 165 3.33 -6.32 33.87
C LEU A 165 3.36 -7.84 33.70
N ALA A 166 2.35 -8.52 34.23
CA ALA A 166 2.14 -9.95 34.01
C ALA A 166 0.80 -10.18 33.30
N VAL A 167 0.79 -11.09 32.33
CA VAL A 167 -0.43 -11.43 31.56
C VAL A 167 -0.57 -12.94 31.50
N ARG A 168 -1.71 -13.45 31.97
CA ARG A 168 -2.11 -14.84 31.85
C ARG A 168 -3.13 -14.98 30.73
N LEU A 169 -2.92 -15.93 29.83
CA LEU A 169 -3.84 -16.28 28.74
C LEU A 169 -4.21 -17.76 28.84
N GLU A 170 -5.42 -18.11 28.44
CA GLU A 170 -5.90 -19.49 28.43
C GLU A 170 -6.75 -19.77 27.18
N ASN A 171 -6.28 -20.69 26.35
CA ASN A 171 -7.06 -21.24 25.24
C ASN A 171 -7.64 -22.58 25.65
N ARG A 172 -8.97 -22.67 25.63
CA ARG A 172 -9.69 -23.94 25.92
C ARG A 172 -9.79 -24.81 24.66
N PRO A 173 -9.88 -26.15 24.80
CA PRO A 173 -10.25 -27.02 23.68
C PRO A 173 -11.60 -26.61 23.10
N GLN A 174 -11.83 -26.84 21.80
CA GLN A 174 -13.13 -26.60 21.15
C GLN A 174 -13.64 -25.16 21.41
N SER A 175 -12.77 -24.18 21.23
CA SER A 175 -13.06 -22.75 21.40
C SER A 175 -13.06 -21.96 20.08
N SER A 176 -12.71 -22.61 18.96
CA SER A 176 -12.69 -22.00 17.63
C SER A 176 -12.96 -23.02 16.53
N ARG A 177 -13.45 -22.55 15.38
CA ARG A 177 -13.66 -23.34 14.15
C ARG A 177 -12.48 -23.28 13.18
N TRP A 178 -11.58 -22.32 13.35
CA TRP A 178 -10.36 -22.09 12.57
C TRP A 178 -9.16 -21.99 13.52
N TYR A 179 -7.93 -21.85 13.00
CA TYR A 179 -6.76 -21.64 13.85
C TYR A 179 -6.81 -20.25 14.54
N PRO A 180 -6.94 -20.17 15.88
CA PRO A 180 -7.02 -18.88 16.55
C PRO A 180 -5.63 -18.26 16.82
N GLY A 181 -4.56 -19.07 16.77
CA GLY A 181 -3.28 -18.75 17.39
C GLY A 181 -3.34 -18.78 18.92
N ALA A 182 -2.22 -18.49 19.58
CA ALA A 182 -2.18 -18.47 21.03
C ALA A 182 -1.09 -17.53 21.57
N GLY A 183 -1.47 -16.54 22.39
CA GLY A 183 -0.54 -15.58 22.97
C GLY A 183 -0.92 -14.11 22.79
N LEU A 184 0.04 -13.24 23.12
CA LEU A 184 0.00 -11.81 22.80
C LEU A 184 0.31 -11.62 21.32
N TYR A 185 -0.61 -12.06 20.46
CA TYR A 185 -0.44 -12.12 19.00
C TYR A 185 -0.62 -10.76 18.30
N ARG A 186 -1.00 -9.71 19.04
CA ARG A 186 -0.99 -8.31 18.59
C ARG A 186 -0.24 -7.43 19.59
N ASN A 187 -0.05 -6.16 19.24
CA ASN A 187 0.77 -5.22 19.99
C ASN A 187 0.16 -4.86 21.36
N VAL A 188 1.04 -4.47 22.29
CA VAL A 188 0.69 -3.96 23.63
C VAL A 188 1.31 -2.59 23.79
N HIS A 189 0.52 -1.61 24.21
CA HIS A 189 0.93 -0.21 24.35
C HIS A 189 0.73 0.30 25.77
N VAL A 190 1.66 1.10 26.24
CA VAL A 190 1.53 1.94 27.44
C VAL A 190 1.26 3.36 26.97
N ILE A 191 0.10 3.89 27.29
CA ILE A 191 -0.28 5.27 26.99
C ILE A 191 -0.20 6.08 28.28
N THR A 192 0.62 7.12 28.28
CA THR A 192 0.77 8.04 29.40
C THR A 192 0.33 9.45 28.98
N THR A 193 -0.55 10.09 29.76
CA THR A 193 -1.09 11.42 29.48
C THR A 193 -1.15 12.28 30.73
N GLU A 194 -1.30 13.59 30.57
CA GLU A 194 -1.73 14.44 31.69
C GLU A 194 -3.12 14.05 32.20
N LYS A 195 -3.51 14.60 33.37
CA LYS A 195 -4.82 14.32 33.98
C LYS A 195 -5.98 14.69 33.06
N ILE A 196 -5.93 15.88 32.44
CA ILE A 196 -6.92 16.33 31.45
C ILE A 196 -6.45 15.84 30.07
N HIS A 197 -7.17 14.90 29.48
CA HIS A 197 -6.75 14.25 28.24
C HIS A 197 -7.93 13.72 27.43
N VAL A 198 -7.69 13.41 26.15
CA VAL A 198 -8.60 12.63 25.32
C VAL A 198 -8.46 11.15 25.69
N PRO A 199 -9.51 10.43 26.10
CA PRO A 199 -9.40 9.01 26.40
C PRO A 199 -9.08 8.18 25.14
N VAL A 200 -8.71 6.91 25.32
CA VAL A 200 -8.52 5.96 24.22
C VAL A 200 -9.78 5.95 23.34
N TRP A 201 -9.59 6.15 22.03
CA TRP A 201 -10.65 6.26 21.01
C TRP A 201 -11.69 7.38 21.25
N GLY A 202 -11.29 8.42 21.98
CA GLY A 202 -12.16 9.54 22.41
C GLY A 202 -12.59 10.52 21.31
N THR A 203 -12.37 10.23 20.03
CA THR A 203 -12.77 11.12 18.92
C THR A 203 -13.76 10.45 17.97
N GLN A 204 -14.66 11.24 17.39
CA GLN A 204 -15.54 10.85 16.31
C GLN A 204 -15.51 11.96 15.25
N ILE A 205 -15.15 11.62 14.03
CA ILE A 205 -15.16 12.53 12.87
C ILE A 205 -16.20 12.05 11.88
N THR A 206 -17.06 12.96 11.42
CA THR A 206 -18.03 12.72 10.36
C THR A 206 -17.97 13.82 9.30
N THR A 207 -18.41 13.50 8.07
CA THR A 207 -18.46 14.43 6.94
C THR A 207 -19.89 14.60 6.44
N PRO A 208 -20.76 15.32 7.18
CA PRO A 208 -22.20 15.33 6.93
C PRO A 208 -22.61 15.99 5.59
N HIS A 209 -21.71 16.75 4.97
CA HIS A 209 -21.85 17.20 3.60
C HIS A 209 -20.53 17.04 2.86
N VAL A 210 -20.57 16.46 1.67
CA VAL A 210 -19.43 16.32 0.78
C VAL A 210 -19.88 16.73 -0.61
N GLY A 211 -19.33 17.84 -1.11
CA GLY A 211 -19.52 18.33 -2.46
C GLY A 211 -18.17 18.62 -3.12
N LYS A 212 -18.21 18.92 -4.42
CA LYS A 212 -17.01 19.23 -5.20
C LYS A 212 -16.27 20.47 -4.65
N ASP A 213 -17.03 21.50 -4.26
CA ASP A 213 -16.46 22.78 -3.84
C ASP A 213 -16.03 22.77 -2.37
N TYR A 214 -16.72 22.01 -1.51
CA TYR A 214 -16.38 21.89 -0.10
C TYR A 214 -16.98 20.62 0.55
N ALA A 215 -16.35 20.19 1.63
CA ALA A 215 -16.92 19.27 2.60
C ALA A 215 -17.06 19.94 3.98
N SER A 216 -18.13 19.61 4.70
CA SER A 216 -18.23 19.91 6.12
C SER A 216 -17.63 18.76 6.91
N VAL A 217 -16.83 19.07 7.93
CA VAL A 217 -16.22 18.09 8.83
C VAL A 217 -16.68 18.41 10.25
N ASN A 218 -17.31 17.44 10.92
CA ASN A 218 -17.69 17.53 12.32
C ASN A 218 -16.75 16.65 13.15
N LEU A 219 -16.08 17.24 14.14
CA LEU A 219 -15.24 16.53 15.10
C LEU A 219 -15.85 16.64 16.50
N ARG A 220 -16.17 15.49 17.09
CA ARG A 220 -16.55 15.34 18.49
C ARG A 220 -15.37 14.76 19.26
N THR A 221 -14.95 15.43 20.33
CA THR A 221 -13.81 15.03 21.18
C THR A 221 -14.27 14.88 22.62
N GLU A 222 -14.16 13.67 23.18
CA GLU A 222 -14.31 13.42 24.60
C GLU A 222 -13.05 13.88 25.35
N ILE A 223 -13.21 14.54 26.49
CA ILE A 223 -12.11 15.01 27.33
C ILE A 223 -12.40 14.61 28.79
N LYS A 224 -11.50 13.83 29.40
CA LYS A 224 -11.61 13.35 30.79
C LYS A 224 -11.01 14.34 31.78
N ASN A 225 -11.50 14.28 33.02
CA ASN A 225 -10.99 15.01 34.20
C ASN A 225 -10.91 16.54 34.06
N ALA A 226 -11.67 17.12 33.13
CA ALA A 226 -11.72 18.58 32.94
C ALA A 226 -12.47 19.30 34.08
N ASP A 227 -13.32 18.59 34.84
CA ASP A 227 -14.16 19.10 35.91
C ASP A 227 -14.87 20.43 35.52
N LYS A 228 -14.73 21.47 36.35
CA LYS A 228 -15.25 22.83 36.09
C LYS A 228 -14.21 23.74 35.45
N LYS A 229 -13.12 23.22 34.88
CA LYS A 229 -12.13 24.04 34.20
C LYS A 229 -12.62 24.47 32.82
N LYS A 230 -12.30 25.71 32.46
CA LYS A 230 -12.51 26.21 31.10
C LYS A 230 -11.31 25.76 30.26
N LEU A 231 -11.58 25.04 29.18
CA LEU A 231 -10.56 24.55 28.26
C LEU A 231 -10.46 25.45 27.02
N THR A 232 -9.30 25.47 26.40
CA THR A 232 -9.10 25.94 25.02
C THR A 232 -8.73 24.73 24.17
N VAL A 233 -9.47 24.47 23.10
CA VAL A 233 -9.21 23.37 22.16
C VAL A 233 -8.86 23.97 20.81
N ILE A 234 -7.64 23.71 20.36
CA ILE A 234 -7.12 24.17 19.07
C ILE A 234 -6.95 22.95 18.18
N THR A 235 -7.68 22.91 17.07
CA THR A 235 -7.63 21.77 16.15
C THR A 235 -7.23 22.24 14.77
N ARG A 236 -6.24 21.55 14.18
CA ARG A 236 -5.78 21.77 12.80
C ARG A 236 -6.07 20.51 11.97
N ILE A 237 -6.71 20.68 10.83
CA ILE A 237 -6.89 19.62 9.83
C ILE A 237 -5.79 19.77 8.79
N TYR A 238 -5.01 18.70 8.62
CA TYR A 238 -3.96 18.56 7.61
C TYR A 238 -4.50 17.75 6.42
N SER A 239 -4.19 18.19 5.21
CA SER A 239 -4.44 17.47 3.96
C SER A 239 -3.53 16.23 3.84
N PRO A 240 -3.79 15.34 2.87
CA PRO A 240 -2.89 14.22 2.56
C PRO A 240 -1.44 14.65 2.30
N GLU A 241 -1.23 15.84 1.74
CA GLU A 241 0.10 16.43 1.50
C GLU A 241 0.70 17.12 2.73
N GLY A 242 0.09 17.01 3.90
CA GLY A 242 0.56 17.62 5.14
C GLY A 242 0.32 19.12 5.27
N LYS A 243 -0.53 19.74 4.44
CA LYS A 243 -0.86 21.18 4.53
C LYS A 243 -2.04 21.40 5.47
N VAL A 244 -1.99 22.43 6.31
CA VAL A 244 -3.15 22.82 7.13
C VAL A 244 -4.24 23.43 6.24
N VAL A 245 -5.39 22.75 6.14
CA VAL A 245 -6.53 23.17 5.30
C VAL A 245 -7.68 23.78 6.11
N ALA A 246 -7.74 23.53 7.41
CA ALA A 246 -8.71 24.16 8.30
C ALA A 246 -8.17 24.25 9.73
N VAL A 247 -8.53 25.33 10.44
CA VAL A 247 -8.18 25.53 11.85
C VAL A 247 -9.37 26.05 12.63
N LYS A 248 -9.58 25.54 13.84
CA LYS A 248 -10.53 26.10 14.80
C LYS A 248 -9.90 26.21 16.17
N ASN A 249 -10.17 27.34 16.81
CA ASN A 249 -9.82 27.60 18.21
C ASN A 249 -11.13 27.92 18.94
N ASN A 250 -11.50 27.07 19.90
CA ASN A 250 -12.71 27.23 20.69
C ASN A 250 -12.37 27.17 22.18
N GLN A 251 -13.05 27.98 22.98
CA GLN A 251 -12.99 27.91 24.43
C GLN A 251 -14.34 27.49 25.00
N GLY A 252 -14.34 26.63 26.02
CA GLY A 252 -15.58 26.19 26.66
C GLY A 252 -15.36 25.36 27.91
N PHE A 253 -16.43 25.15 28.65
CA PHE A 253 -16.49 24.13 29.70
C PHE A 253 -16.95 22.82 29.09
N ILE A 254 -16.41 21.70 29.57
CA ILE A 254 -16.95 20.39 29.22
C ILE A 254 -18.24 20.21 30.01
N ASN A 255 -19.36 20.12 29.30
CA ASN A 255 -20.63 19.83 29.93
C ASN A 255 -20.63 18.34 30.30
N HIS A 256 -20.82 18.01 31.59
CA HIS A 256 -20.64 16.67 32.15
C HIS A 256 -21.19 15.55 31.23
N GLY A 257 -20.27 14.81 30.59
CA GLY A 257 -20.60 13.66 29.73
C GLY A 257 -20.89 13.97 28.24
N GLN A 258 -20.84 15.22 27.79
CA GLN A 258 -20.99 15.57 26.37
C GLN A 258 -19.63 15.86 25.71
N PRO A 259 -19.38 15.36 24.49
CA PRO A 259 -18.14 15.63 23.79
C PRO A 259 -18.06 17.08 23.31
N PHE A 260 -16.86 17.63 23.31
CA PHE A 260 -16.56 18.93 22.73
C PHE A 260 -16.67 18.84 21.20
N THR A 261 -17.50 19.68 20.59
CA THR A 261 -17.80 19.60 19.15
C THR A 261 -17.24 20.79 18.39
N GLN A 262 -16.51 20.53 17.31
CA GLN A 262 -16.01 21.54 16.37
C GLN A 262 -16.47 21.21 14.95
N ASN A 263 -16.81 22.24 14.18
CA ASN A 263 -17.20 22.13 12.78
C ASN A 263 -16.20 22.88 11.89
N PHE A 264 -15.77 22.24 10.81
CA PHE A 264 -14.82 22.76 9.84
C PHE A 264 -15.42 22.72 8.44
N VAL A 265 -14.86 23.56 7.57
CA VAL A 265 -15.09 23.51 6.13
C VAL A 265 -13.75 23.22 5.48
N VAL A 266 -13.69 22.16 4.68
CA VAL A 266 -12.55 21.82 3.83
C VAL A 266 -12.96 22.14 2.41
N ASN A 267 -12.34 23.16 1.81
CA ASN A 267 -12.62 23.55 0.44
C ASN A 267 -11.90 22.62 -0.54
N ASN A 268 -12.54 22.31 -1.67
CA ASN A 268 -12.07 21.39 -2.71
C ASN A 268 -11.51 20.09 -2.10
N PRO A 269 -12.35 19.32 -1.36
CA PRO A 269 -11.88 18.17 -0.62
C PRO A 269 -11.39 17.08 -1.58
N LEU A 270 -10.25 16.47 -1.24
CA LEU A 270 -9.80 15.23 -1.84
C LEU A 270 -10.60 14.08 -1.25
N LEU A 271 -11.29 13.34 -2.10
CA LEU A 271 -12.15 12.27 -1.64
C LEU A 271 -11.35 10.99 -1.44
N TRP A 272 -11.74 10.20 -0.44
CA TRP A 272 -11.23 8.86 -0.25
C TRP A 272 -12.02 7.88 -1.14
N SER A 273 -11.32 7.02 -1.88
CA SER A 273 -11.86 5.84 -2.54
C SER A 273 -10.80 4.72 -2.61
N PRO A 274 -11.17 3.49 -3.00
CA PRO A 274 -10.21 2.43 -3.27
C PRO A 274 -9.12 2.77 -4.29
N GLU A 275 -9.42 3.68 -5.21
CA GLU A 275 -8.52 4.13 -6.28
C GLU A 275 -7.72 5.38 -5.86
N GLU A 276 -8.32 6.25 -5.03
CA GLU A 276 -7.70 7.48 -4.53
C GLU A 276 -7.83 7.54 -2.99
N PRO A 277 -6.97 6.85 -2.23
CA PRO A 277 -7.11 6.70 -0.77
C PRO A 277 -6.64 7.95 0.02
N ASN A 278 -7.22 9.12 -0.28
CA ASN A 278 -6.83 10.39 0.35
C ASN A 278 -7.21 10.44 1.83
N LEU A 279 -6.21 10.60 2.71
CA LEU A 279 -6.38 10.67 4.16
C LEU A 279 -5.96 12.03 4.73
N TYR A 280 -6.85 12.62 5.52
CA TYR A 280 -6.61 13.82 6.30
C TYR A 280 -6.21 13.46 7.73
N LYS A 281 -5.61 14.41 8.45
CA LYS A 281 -5.27 14.28 9.87
C LYS A 281 -5.79 15.48 10.67
N ALA A 282 -6.64 15.24 11.65
CA ALA A 282 -7.03 16.24 12.64
C ALA A 282 -6.10 16.15 13.86
N VAL A 283 -5.42 17.24 14.19
CA VAL A 283 -4.56 17.34 15.39
C VAL A 283 -5.19 18.33 16.36
N SER A 284 -5.63 17.83 17.52
CA SER A 284 -6.31 18.57 18.57
C SER A 284 -5.37 18.80 19.77
N GLU A 285 -5.09 20.05 20.07
CA GLU A 285 -4.33 20.51 21.23
C GLU A 285 -5.30 21.01 22.31
N ILE A 286 -5.23 20.45 23.51
CA ILE A 286 -6.09 20.80 24.64
C ILE A 286 -5.27 21.62 25.64
N TYR A 287 -5.77 22.79 26.01
CA TYR A 287 -5.15 23.65 27.02
C TYR A 287 -6.10 23.89 28.20
N ALA A 288 -5.54 23.87 29.41
CA ALA A 288 -6.22 24.31 30.63
C ALA A 288 -5.36 25.39 31.29
N ASP A 289 -5.96 26.51 31.69
CA ASP A 289 -5.26 27.62 32.35
C ASP A 289 -4.02 28.11 31.56
N GLY A 290 -4.07 28.06 30.23
CA GLY A 290 -2.98 28.46 29.33
C GLY A 290 -1.86 27.42 29.16
N THR A 291 -1.94 26.29 29.85
CA THR A 291 -0.95 25.19 29.76
C THR A 291 -1.50 24.09 28.86
N LEU A 292 -0.72 23.62 27.89
CA LEU A 292 -1.09 22.45 27.08
C LEU A 292 -1.29 21.26 28.04
N GLN A 293 -2.26 20.39 27.79
CA GLN A 293 -2.54 19.20 28.60
C GLN A 293 -2.42 17.93 27.76
N ASP A 294 -2.87 17.98 26.51
CA ASP A 294 -2.81 16.82 25.62
C ASP A 294 -2.73 17.27 24.16
N THR A 295 -2.17 16.41 23.33
CA THR A 295 -2.19 16.52 21.88
C THR A 295 -2.65 15.19 21.31
N TYR A 296 -3.81 15.18 20.66
CA TYR A 296 -4.43 13.98 20.11
C TYR A 296 -4.57 14.10 18.60
N SER A 297 -4.24 13.04 17.87
CA SER A 297 -4.34 12.99 16.42
C SER A 297 -5.35 11.94 15.97
N THR A 298 -6.20 12.29 14.99
CA THR A 298 -7.16 11.38 14.37
C THR A 298 -7.00 11.45 12.85
N THR A 299 -6.66 10.34 12.21
CA THR A 299 -6.69 10.19 10.75
C THR A 299 -8.12 9.90 10.30
N PHE A 300 -8.54 10.47 9.17
CA PHE A 300 -9.87 10.25 8.58
C PHE A 300 -9.84 10.52 7.07
N GLY A 301 -10.81 9.98 6.33
CA GLY A 301 -11.02 10.30 4.91
C GLY A 301 -12.36 11.00 4.69
N ILE A 302 -12.45 11.80 3.62
CA ILE A 302 -13.69 12.48 3.23
C ILE A 302 -14.36 11.68 2.13
N ARG A 303 -15.56 11.15 2.38
CA ARG A 303 -16.33 10.35 1.41
C ARG A 303 -17.82 10.30 1.76
N THR A 304 -18.66 10.04 0.76
CA THR A 304 -20.07 9.65 0.97
C THR A 304 -20.27 8.17 0.71
N ILE A 305 -21.13 7.54 1.52
CA ILE A 305 -21.61 6.18 1.30
C ILE A 305 -23.13 6.20 1.25
N GLU A 306 -23.70 5.54 0.24
CA GLU A 306 -25.15 5.47 0.04
C GLU A 306 -25.52 4.05 -0.39
N TYR A 307 -26.62 3.55 0.16
CA TYR A 307 -27.21 2.26 -0.20
C TYR A 307 -28.63 2.56 -0.67
N ILE A 308 -28.88 2.35 -1.95
CA ILE A 308 -30.11 2.80 -2.61
C ILE A 308 -30.88 1.56 -3.05
N ALA A 309 -32.13 1.45 -2.60
CA ALA A 309 -33.07 0.42 -3.03
C ALA A 309 -33.05 0.28 -4.57
N ASP A 310 -33.06 -0.96 -5.06
CA ASP A 310 -32.99 -1.36 -6.47
C ASP A 310 -31.69 -1.02 -7.23
N LYS A 311 -30.86 -0.12 -6.70
CA LYS A 311 -29.67 0.41 -7.39
C LYS A 311 -28.35 0.00 -6.76
N GLY A 312 -28.37 -0.48 -5.53
CA GLY A 312 -27.19 -0.99 -4.85
C GLY A 312 -26.35 0.07 -4.13
N PHE A 313 -25.02 -0.10 -4.14
CA PHE A 313 -24.09 0.68 -3.32
C PHE A 313 -23.38 1.79 -4.11
N PHE A 314 -23.29 2.98 -3.50
CA PHE A 314 -22.64 4.14 -4.08
C PHE A 314 -21.57 4.68 -3.14
N LEU A 315 -20.40 4.97 -3.71
CA LEU A 315 -19.30 5.67 -3.05
C LEU A 315 -19.02 6.96 -3.80
N ASN A 316 -19.08 8.11 -3.13
CA ASN A 316 -18.87 9.43 -3.73
C ASN A 316 -19.79 9.67 -4.96
N GLY A 317 -21.03 9.19 -4.89
CA GLY A 317 -22.02 9.28 -5.97
C GLY A 317 -21.79 8.33 -7.16
N LYS A 318 -20.79 7.44 -7.11
CA LYS A 318 -20.54 6.43 -8.15
C LYS A 318 -21.06 5.07 -7.71
N HIS A 319 -21.90 4.44 -8.54
CA HIS A 319 -22.35 3.06 -8.34
C HIS A 319 -21.15 2.11 -8.42
N ARG A 320 -21.02 1.20 -7.45
CA ARG A 320 -20.04 0.12 -7.46
C ARG A 320 -20.58 -1.11 -6.72
N LYS A 321 -19.95 -2.25 -6.97
CA LYS A 321 -20.19 -3.50 -6.24
C LYS A 321 -18.93 -3.89 -5.48
N PHE A 322 -19.10 -4.47 -4.29
CA PHE A 322 -17.99 -5.04 -3.55
C PHE A 322 -17.38 -6.21 -4.32
N GLN A 323 -16.12 -6.05 -4.71
CA GLN A 323 -15.23 -7.11 -5.21
C GLN A 323 -14.44 -7.63 -4.00
N GLY A 324 -15.19 -8.25 -3.09
CA GLY A 324 -14.73 -8.52 -1.74
C GLY A 324 -14.21 -9.94 -1.53
N VAL A 325 -13.35 -10.08 -0.54
CA VAL A 325 -12.92 -11.38 -0.01
C VAL A 325 -13.15 -11.47 1.51
N CYS A 326 -13.50 -12.66 1.98
CA CYS A 326 -13.37 -13.02 3.39
C CYS A 326 -11.91 -13.41 3.65
N ASN A 327 -11.30 -12.86 4.69
CA ASN A 327 -9.97 -13.25 5.16
C ASN A 327 -9.99 -13.50 6.66
N HIS A 328 -9.40 -14.63 7.07
CA HIS A 328 -9.01 -14.89 8.45
C HIS A 328 -7.78 -14.06 8.84
N HIS A 329 -7.44 -14.07 10.14
CA HIS A 329 -6.41 -13.19 10.70
C HIS A 329 -4.99 -13.76 10.64
N ASP A 330 -4.82 -15.06 10.39
CA ASP A 330 -3.49 -15.65 10.32
C ASP A 330 -2.72 -15.18 9.08
N LEU A 331 -1.40 -15.18 9.21
CA LEU A 331 -0.44 -14.76 8.18
C LEU A 331 0.29 -15.98 7.63
N GLY A 332 -0.45 -17.09 7.45
CA GLY A 332 0.03 -18.39 6.98
C GLY A 332 1.18 -18.92 7.84
N PRO A 333 2.41 -19.06 7.30
CA PRO A 333 3.55 -19.61 8.03
C PRO A 333 4.01 -18.79 9.24
N LEU A 334 3.51 -17.56 9.42
CA LEU A 334 3.79 -16.73 10.58
C LEU A 334 2.81 -16.94 11.74
N GLY A 335 1.71 -17.67 11.50
CA GLY A 335 0.63 -17.86 12.47
C GLY A 335 -0.13 -16.56 12.71
N ALA A 336 -0.59 -16.34 13.93
CA ALA A 336 -1.42 -15.18 14.27
C ALA A 336 -0.60 -13.91 14.57
N ALA A 337 0.71 -14.00 14.82
CA ALA A 337 1.51 -12.85 15.24
C ALA A 337 1.53 -11.74 14.17
N VAL A 338 0.87 -10.61 14.46
CA VAL A 338 0.66 -9.54 13.48
C VAL A 338 2.00 -8.99 12.96
N ASN A 339 2.08 -8.79 11.65
CA ASN A 339 3.22 -8.18 10.98
C ASN A 339 2.73 -7.31 9.81
N VAL A 340 3.13 -6.04 9.79
CA VAL A 340 2.68 -5.06 8.78
C VAL A 340 3.14 -5.45 7.37
N SER A 341 4.37 -5.95 7.20
CA SER A 341 4.90 -6.35 5.89
C SER A 341 4.17 -7.56 5.33
N ALA A 342 3.79 -8.52 6.18
CA ALA A 342 2.98 -9.68 5.80
C ALA A 342 1.55 -9.27 5.40
N LEU A 343 0.88 -8.42 6.19
CA LEU A 343 -0.44 -7.89 5.84
C LEU A 343 -0.38 -7.12 4.51
N ARG A 344 0.62 -6.25 4.35
CA ARG A 344 0.83 -5.49 3.11
C ARG A 344 1.08 -6.41 1.91
N HIS A 345 1.80 -7.51 2.10
CA HIS A 345 2.01 -8.52 1.06
C HIS A 345 0.68 -9.15 0.60
N GLN A 346 -0.14 -9.62 1.54
CA GLN A 346 -1.46 -10.17 1.23
C GLN A 346 -2.36 -9.15 0.52
N LEU A 347 -2.41 -7.91 1.02
CA LEU A 347 -3.19 -6.83 0.41
C LEU A 347 -2.72 -6.47 -0.99
N LYS A 348 -1.40 -6.48 -1.27
CA LYS A 348 -0.87 -6.24 -2.62
C LYS A 348 -1.36 -7.29 -3.62
N LEU A 349 -1.33 -8.58 -3.23
CA LEU A 349 -1.83 -9.67 -4.08
C LEU A 349 -3.33 -9.55 -4.34
N LEU A 350 -4.12 -9.21 -3.32
CA LEU A 350 -5.55 -8.96 -3.48
C LEU A 350 -5.83 -7.76 -4.39
N LYS A 351 -5.07 -6.66 -4.24
CA LYS A 351 -5.24 -5.47 -5.07
C LYS A 351 -4.94 -5.77 -6.54
N ASP A 352 -3.87 -6.50 -6.83
CA ASP A 352 -3.54 -6.92 -8.22
C ASP A 352 -4.62 -7.84 -8.81
N MET A 353 -5.29 -8.66 -7.97
CA MET A 353 -6.44 -9.46 -8.39
C MET A 353 -7.65 -8.60 -8.78
N GLY A 354 -7.69 -7.33 -8.37
CA GLY A 354 -8.85 -6.45 -8.50
C GLY A 354 -9.77 -6.45 -7.27
N CYS A 355 -9.34 -6.99 -6.13
CA CYS A 355 -10.11 -6.90 -4.90
C CYS A 355 -10.15 -5.45 -4.38
N ASP A 356 -11.32 -4.99 -3.97
CA ASP A 356 -11.54 -3.64 -3.43
C ASP A 356 -12.16 -3.63 -2.03
N ALA A 357 -12.51 -4.80 -1.47
CA ALA A 357 -13.19 -4.90 -0.20
C ALA A 357 -12.76 -6.14 0.61
N ILE A 358 -12.76 -6.02 1.93
CA ILE A 358 -12.39 -7.11 2.86
C ILE A 358 -13.45 -7.27 3.94
N ARG A 359 -13.91 -8.51 4.12
CA ARG A 359 -14.68 -8.93 5.29
C ARG A 359 -13.73 -9.59 6.29
N THR A 360 -13.75 -9.11 7.54
CA THR A 360 -12.88 -9.63 8.61
C THR A 360 -13.52 -10.85 9.27
N ALA A 361 -13.59 -11.94 8.52
CA ALA A 361 -14.20 -13.19 8.94
C ALA A 361 -13.43 -13.83 10.11
N HIS A 362 -13.99 -14.00 11.30
CA HIS A 362 -15.28 -13.50 11.80
C HIS A 362 -15.07 -12.77 13.12
N ASN A 363 -14.15 -11.81 13.10
CA ASN A 363 -13.63 -11.18 14.30
C ASN A 363 -13.00 -9.82 14.04
N MET A 364 -12.92 -9.03 15.12
CA MET A 364 -12.33 -7.71 15.09
C MET A 364 -10.90 -7.76 14.51
N PRO A 365 -10.58 -6.96 13.47
CA PRO A 365 -9.28 -6.98 12.82
C PRO A 365 -8.19 -6.35 13.68
N ALA A 366 -6.94 -6.62 13.30
CA ALA A 366 -5.79 -5.90 13.85
C ALA A 366 -5.81 -4.43 13.41
N PRO A 367 -5.39 -3.48 14.26
CA PRO A 367 -5.35 -2.06 13.89
C PRO A 367 -4.48 -1.80 12.66
N GLU A 368 -3.41 -2.57 12.50
CA GLU A 368 -2.51 -2.50 11.35
C GLU A 368 -3.23 -2.85 10.04
N LEU A 369 -4.13 -3.84 10.03
CA LEU A 369 -4.90 -4.21 8.84
C LEU A 369 -5.84 -3.05 8.45
N VAL A 370 -6.56 -2.47 9.41
CA VAL A 370 -7.48 -1.36 9.13
C VAL A 370 -6.72 -0.13 8.62
N LYS A 371 -5.57 0.19 9.23
CA LYS A 371 -4.70 1.27 8.76
C LYS A 371 -4.22 1.02 7.33
N LEU A 372 -3.78 -0.19 7.00
CA LEU A 372 -3.36 -0.54 5.65
C LEU A 372 -4.51 -0.45 4.64
N CYS A 373 -5.74 -0.84 5.02
CA CYS A 373 -6.91 -0.71 4.16
C CYS A 373 -7.28 0.75 3.90
N ASP A 374 -7.14 1.63 4.89
CA ASP A 374 -7.28 3.08 4.70
C ASP A 374 -6.24 3.62 3.70
N GLU A 375 -4.96 3.24 3.88
CA GLU A 375 -3.82 3.71 3.08
C GLU A 375 -3.78 3.15 1.65
N MET A 376 -4.18 1.90 1.47
CA MET A 376 -4.10 1.17 0.18
C MET A 376 -5.43 1.18 -0.58
N GLY A 377 -6.49 1.76 0.00
CA GLY A 377 -7.80 1.84 -0.62
C GLY A 377 -8.49 0.48 -0.70
N PHE A 378 -8.88 -0.06 0.46
CA PHE A 378 -9.80 -1.19 0.56
C PHE A 378 -11.01 -0.78 1.39
N MET A 379 -12.21 -1.13 0.95
CA MET A 379 -13.40 -1.04 1.78
C MET A 379 -13.42 -2.21 2.78
N MET A 380 -14.04 -2.02 3.93
CA MET A 380 -14.09 -3.02 4.98
C MET A 380 -15.50 -3.21 5.53
N MET A 381 -15.88 -4.49 5.64
CA MET A 381 -16.95 -4.96 6.50
C MET A 381 -16.32 -5.60 7.73
N ILE A 382 -16.42 -4.91 8.86
CA ILE A 382 -15.83 -5.39 10.13
C ILE A 382 -16.88 -6.20 10.89
N GLU A 383 -16.47 -7.36 11.38
CA GLU A 383 -17.33 -8.33 12.08
C GLU A 383 -16.72 -8.73 13.42
N PRO A 384 -17.47 -8.73 14.55
CA PRO A 384 -16.91 -9.07 15.86
C PRO A 384 -17.16 -10.52 16.30
N PHE A 385 -18.21 -11.18 15.79
CA PHE A 385 -18.73 -12.41 16.38
C PHE A 385 -19.02 -13.50 15.34
N ASP A 386 -18.58 -14.71 15.65
CA ASP A 386 -18.97 -15.94 14.94
C ASP A 386 -20.13 -16.67 15.64
N GLU A 387 -20.35 -16.41 16.92
CA GLU A 387 -21.47 -16.94 17.70
C GLU A 387 -21.96 -15.88 18.69
N TRP A 388 -23.23 -15.98 19.09
CA TRP A 388 -23.83 -15.10 20.09
C TRP A 388 -24.01 -15.84 21.42
N ASP A 389 -25.24 -15.93 21.90
CA ASP A 389 -25.64 -16.58 23.14
C ASP A 389 -25.74 -18.11 23.02
N ILE A 390 -25.72 -18.65 21.80
CA ILE A 390 -25.78 -20.08 21.51
C ILE A 390 -24.44 -20.54 20.90
N ALA A 391 -23.91 -21.62 21.47
CA ALA A 391 -22.65 -22.23 21.06
C ALA A 391 -22.67 -22.74 19.61
N LYS A 392 -21.64 -22.38 18.84
CA LYS A 392 -21.11 -23.20 17.73
C LYS A 392 -20.00 -24.12 18.21
N CYS A 393 -19.24 -23.67 19.21
CA CYS A 393 -18.18 -24.42 19.86
C CYS A 393 -18.43 -24.51 21.37
N ASP A 394 -18.21 -25.67 21.99
CA ASP A 394 -18.50 -25.93 23.41
C ASP A 394 -17.82 -24.93 24.36
N ASN A 395 -16.61 -24.45 24.03
CA ASN A 395 -15.90 -23.40 24.76
C ASN A 395 -15.75 -22.11 23.96
N GLY A 396 -16.65 -21.85 23.01
CA GLY A 396 -16.70 -20.61 22.26
C GLY A 396 -17.09 -19.39 23.13
N TYR A 397 -17.31 -18.26 22.46
CA TYR A 397 -17.60 -16.97 23.09
C TYR A 397 -18.99 -16.87 23.75
N HIS A 398 -19.94 -17.77 23.44
CA HIS A 398 -21.28 -17.76 24.03
C HIS A 398 -21.29 -17.78 25.57
N ARG A 399 -20.23 -18.34 26.17
CA ARG A 399 -20.00 -18.35 27.63
C ARG A 399 -19.92 -16.95 28.23
N PHE A 400 -19.55 -15.95 27.44
CA PHE A 400 -19.32 -14.56 27.86
C PHE A 400 -20.27 -13.56 27.21
N PHE A 401 -20.96 -13.93 26.12
CA PHE A 401 -21.76 -13.03 25.29
C PHE A 401 -22.70 -12.11 26.08
N ASN A 402 -23.50 -12.68 26.99
CA ASN A 402 -24.51 -11.93 27.76
C ASN A 402 -23.92 -10.82 28.64
N GLU A 403 -22.66 -10.94 29.07
CA GLU A 403 -21.98 -9.94 29.92
C GLU A 403 -21.05 -9.01 29.11
N TRP A 404 -20.48 -9.51 28.01
CA TRP A 404 -19.36 -8.85 27.32
C TRP A 404 -19.69 -8.29 25.94
N ALA A 405 -20.75 -8.73 25.27
CA ALA A 405 -21.04 -8.36 23.88
C ALA A 405 -21.11 -6.84 23.67
N GLU A 406 -21.75 -6.09 24.58
CA GLU A 406 -21.81 -4.63 24.47
C GLU A 406 -20.43 -3.98 24.59
N LYS A 407 -19.58 -4.45 25.52
CA LYS A 407 -18.23 -3.90 25.70
C LYS A 407 -17.37 -4.16 24.46
N ASP A 408 -17.43 -5.38 23.93
CA ASP A 408 -16.69 -5.78 22.74
C ASP A 408 -17.15 -4.98 21.49
N MET A 409 -18.46 -4.79 21.32
CA MET A 409 -19.02 -3.95 20.25
C MET A 409 -18.58 -2.49 20.38
N VAL A 410 -18.70 -1.90 21.57
CA VAL A 410 -18.34 -0.49 21.81
C VAL A 410 -16.85 -0.24 21.53
N ASN A 411 -15.96 -1.14 21.95
CA ASN A 411 -14.54 -1.04 21.66
C ASN A 411 -14.28 -1.05 20.15
N MET A 412 -14.81 -2.05 19.44
CA MET A 412 -14.66 -2.18 17.99
C MET A 412 -15.15 -0.92 17.24
N LEU A 413 -16.36 -0.47 17.56
CA LEU A 413 -16.98 0.68 16.90
C LEU A 413 -16.20 1.97 17.19
N ARG A 414 -15.80 2.22 18.44
CA ARG A 414 -15.07 3.44 18.79
C ARG A 414 -13.68 3.49 18.19
N GLN A 415 -13.00 2.34 18.13
CA GLN A 415 -11.68 2.26 17.54
C GLN A 415 -11.72 2.56 16.04
N TYR A 416 -12.72 2.05 15.32
CA TYR A 416 -12.71 2.05 13.86
C TYR A 416 -13.71 3.01 13.17
N ARG A 417 -14.60 3.71 13.90
CA ARG A 417 -15.59 4.64 13.31
C ARG A 417 -15.01 5.82 12.52
N ASN A 418 -13.73 6.16 12.73
CA ASN A 418 -13.06 7.24 12.01
C ASN A 418 -12.36 6.79 10.72
N ASN A 419 -12.16 5.48 10.55
CA ASN A 419 -11.48 4.92 9.39
C ASN A 419 -12.38 5.00 8.15
N ALA A 420 -11.84 5.54 7.06
CA ALA A 420 -12.59 5.78 5.84
C ALA A 420 -12.94 4.47 5.13
N CYS A 421 -12.05 3.49 5.24
CA CYS A 421 -12.18 2.14 4.71
C CYS A 421 -13.40 1.41 5.24
N VAL A 422 -13.82 1.64 6.48
CA VAL A 422 -14.98 0.95 7.03
C VAL A 422 -16.24 1.51 6.38
N VAL A 423 -17.04 0.64 5.76
CA VAL A 423 -18.27 1.02 5.06
C VAL A 423 -19.50 0.31 5.62
N MET A 424 -19.31 -0.70 6.46
CA MET A 424 -20.38 -1.54 7.00
C MET A 424 -19.94 -2.25 8.30
N TRP A 425 -20.87 -2.45 9.22
CA TRP A 425 -20.69 -3.24 10.44
C TRP A 425 -21.46 -4.55 10.34
N SER A 426 -20.79 -5.70 10.42
CA SER A 426 -21.46 -6.97 10.64
C SER A 426 -21.63 -7.22 12.14
N ILE A 427 -22.77 -7.73 12.57
CA ILE A 427 -23.03 -8.08 13.98
C ILE A 427 -22.87 -9.58 14.28
N GLY A 428 -22.67 -10.41 13.26
CA GLY A 428 -22.55 -11.85 13.43
C GLY A 428 -22.43 -12.61 12.11
N ASN A 429 -21.94 -13.85 12.20
CA ASN A 429 -21.88 -14.78 11.09
C ASN A 429 -22.57 -16.11 11.44
N GLU A 430 -23.50 -16.57 10.61
CA GLU A 430 -24.16 -17.89 10.68
C GLU A 430 -24.59 -18.28 12.10
N VAL A 431 -25.14 -17.29 12.81
CA VAL A 431 -25.40 -17.43 14.25
C VAL A 431 -26.54 -18.44 14.46
N PRO A 432 -26.39 -19.43 15.36
CA PRO A 432 -27.43 -20.45 15.56
C PRO A 432 -28.80 -19.86 15.91
N THR A 433 -28.82 -18.70 16.56
CA THR A 433 -30.03 -18.01 17.00
C THR A 433 -30.89 -17.49 15.83
N GLN A 434 -30.39 -17.41 14.58
CA GLN A 434 -31.13 -16.78 13.47
C GLN A 434 -32.44 -17.49 13.06
N CYS A 435 -32.58 -18.80 13.31
CA CYS A 435 -33.84 -19.53 13.12
C CYS A 435 -34.76 -19.50 14.34
N SER A 436 -34.31 -18.99 15.49
CA SER A 436 -35.13 -18.88 16.69
C SER A 436 -36.25 -17.85 16.50
N PRO A 437 -37.46 -18.07 17.07
CA PRO A 437 -38.50 -17.05 17.12
C PRO A 437 -38.05 -15.73 17.77
N GLU A 438 -37.01 -15.76 18.59
CA GLU A 438 -36.47 -14.61 19.32
C GLU A 438 -35.13 -14.11 18.79
N GLY A 439 -34.60 -14.71 17.72
CA GLY A 439 -33.27 -14.35 17.19
C GLY A 439 -33.14 -12.90 16.76
N TYR A 440 -34.23 -12.30 16.27
CA TYR A 440 -34.24 -10.88 15.90
C TYR A 440 -34.02 -9.96 17.12
N LYS A 441 -34.31 -10.39 18.36
CA LYS A 441 -34.08 -9.58 19.57
C LYS A 441 -32.60 -9.40 19.86
N VAL A 442 -31.81 -10.47 19.75
CA VAL A 442 -30.35 -10.41 19.92
C VAL A 442 -29.73 -9.58 18.80
N ALA A 443 -30.16 -9.81 17.56
CA ALA A 443 -29.73 -9.02 16.41
C ALA A 443 -30.05 -7.53 16.59
N LYS A 444 -31.26 -7.19 17.06
CA LYS A 444 -31.69 -5.82 17.33
C LYS A 444 -30.88 -5.16 18.44
N PHE A 445 -30.57 -5.89 19.51
CA PHE A 445 -29.69 -5.41 20.58
C PHE A 445 -28.32 -4.98 20.04
N LEU A 446 -27.70 -5.80 19.17
CA LEU A 446 -26.40 -5.47 18.58
C LEU A 446 -26.50 -4.32 17.56
N GLN A 447 -27.55 -4.30 16.72
CA GLN A 447 -27.82 -3.20 15.80
C GLN A 447 -28.01 -1.87 16.53
N ASP A 448 -28.72 -1.87 17.66
CA ASP A 448 -28.93 -0.68 18.49
C ASP A 448 -27.62 -0.12 19.04
N ILE A 449 -26.66 -0.98 19.38
CA ILE A 449 -25.31 -0.54 19.78
C ILE A 449 -24.58 0.12 18.60
N CYS A 450 -24.63 -0.48 17.40
CA CYS A 450 -24.05 0.12 16.20
C CYS A 450 -24.65 1.50 15.92
N HIS A 451 -25.97 1.62 15.85
CA HIS A 451 -26.63 2.90 15.56
C HIS A 451 -26.39 3.94 16.66
N ARG A 452 -26.21 3.52 17.92
CA ARG A 452 -25.85 4.42 19.03
C ARG A 452 -24.43 4.96 18.92
N GLU A 453 -23.43 4.11 18.66
CA GLU A 453 -22.01 4.51 18.67
C GLU A 453 -21.55 5.09 17.32
N ASP A 454 -22.11 4.61 16.21
CA ASP A 454 -21.83 5.07 14.84
C ASP A 454 -23.04 4.89 13.89
N PRO A 455 -23.97 5.87 13.84
CA PRO A 455 -25.11 5.84 12.92
C PRO A 455 -24.74 6.12 11.46
N THR A 456 -23.45 6.34 11.14
CA THR A 456 -23.04 6.75 9.79
C THR A 456 -22.80 5.61 8.82
N ARG A 457 -22.89 4.36 9.30
CA ARG A 457 -22.66 3.14 8.53
C ARG A 457 -23.79 2.13 8.80
N PRO A 458 -24.21 1.36 7.79
CA PRO A 458 -25.25 0.36 7.98
C PRO A 458 -24.75 -0.88 8.71
N VAL A 459 -25.71 -1.62 9.25
CA VAL A 459 -25.54 -2.88 9.95
C VAL A 459 -26.01 -4.06 9.09
N THR A 460 -25.20 -5.13 9.06
CA THR A 460 -25.51 -6.41 8.40
C THR A 460 -25.22 -7.61 9.32
N CYS A 461 -25.55 -8.81 8.85
CA CYS A 461 -25.24 -10.09 9.48
C CYS A 461 -25.10 -11.12 8.36
N GLY A 462 -24.12 -12.02 8.43
CA GLY A 462 -23.99 -13.11 7.48
C GLY A 462 -24.97 -14.24 7.79
N MET A 463 -25.96 -14.48 6.91
CA MET A 463 -27.04 -15.44 7.15
C MET A 463 -27.00 -16.62 6.16
N ASP A 464 -26.80 -17.84 6.65
CA ASP A 464 -26.83 -19.09 5.87
C ASP A 464 -28.21 -19.77 5.83
N GLN A 465 -29.04 -19.59 6.87
CA GLN A 465 -30.37 -20.22 6.96
C GLN A 465 -31.47 -19.34 6.31
N VAL A 466 -31.31 -19.08 5.01
CA VAL A 466 -32.13 -18.13 4.22
C VAL A 466 -33.64 -18.33 4.42
N SER A 467 -34.15 -19.56 4.49
CA SER A 467 -35.58 -19.83 4.67
C SER A 467 -36.12 -19.30 6.00
N CYS A 468 -35.38 -19.51 7.09
CA CYS A 468 -35.79 -19.07 8.40
C CYS A 468 -35.83 -17.54 8.47
N VAL A 469 -34.74 -16.89 8.06
CA VAL A 469 -34.55 -15.45 8.24
C VAL A 469 -35.49 -14.60 7.37
N LEU A 470 -35.92 -15.15 6.22
CA LEU A 470 -36.97 -14.55 5.40
C LEU A 470 -38.38 -14.73 5.99
N ASN A 471 -38.61 -15.77 6.81
CA ASN A 471 -39.93 -16.09 7.36
C ASN A 471 -40.19 -15.46 8.74
N ASN A 472 -39.15 -15.29 9.57
CA ASN A 472 -39.29 -14.80 10.94
C ASN A 472 -39.01 -13.29 11.11
N GLY A 473 -38.69 -12.58 10.02
CA GLY A 473 -38.42 -11.14 10.02
C GLY A 473 -37.00 -10.74 10.43
N PHE A 474 -36.10 -11.71 10.66
CA PHE A 474 -34.70 -11.44 11.04
C PHE A 474 -33.97 -10.65 9.95
N ALA A 475 -34.04 -11.10 8.69
CA ALA A 475 -33.38 -10.43 7.57
C ALA A 475 -33.98 -9.04 7.27
N ALA A 476 -35.30 -8.90 7.44
CA ALA A 476 -36.02 -7.66 7.19
C ALA A 476 -35.70 -6.54 8.21
N MET A 477 -35.12 -6.88 9.37
CA MET A 477 -34.75 -5.93 10.42
C MET A 477 -33.38 -5.28 10.20
N LEU A 478 -32.46 -5.95 9.50
CA LEU A 478 -31.12 -5.43 9.22
C LEU A 478 -31.16 -4.26 8.23
N ASP A 479 -30.15 -3.38 8.28
CA ASP A 479 -30.04 -2.31 7.28
C ASP A 479 -29.71 -2.90 5.90
N ILE A 480 -28.83 -3.91 5.89
CA ILE A 480 -28.38 -4.64 4.70
C ILE A 480 -28.53 -6.15 4.94
N PRO A 481 -29.35 -6.87 4.18
CA PRO A 481 -29.45 -8.32 4.29
C PRO A 481 -28.24 -9.00 3.63
N GLY A 482 -27.36 -9.57 4.46
CA GLY A 482 -26.21 -10.37 4.04
C GLY A 482 -26.53 -11.86 4.00
N PHE A 483 -26.35 -12.51 2.86
CA PHE A 483 -26.56 -13.94 2.70
C PHE A 483 -25.27 -14.67 2.43
N ASN A 484 -25.02 -15.72 3.22
CA ASN A 484 -23.96 -16.66 2.98
C ASN A 484 -24.43 -17.71 1.98
N TYR A 485 -23.66 -17.85 0.90
CA TYR A 485 -23.85 -18.82 -0.16
C TYR A 485 -25.23 -18.68 -0.81
N ARG A 486 -25.89 -19.79 -1.13
CA ARG A 486 -27.30 -19.85 -1.56
C ARG A 486 -27.66 -18.82 -2.64
N ALA A 487 -26.73 -18.56 -3.56
CA ALA A 487 -26.86 -17.62 -4.67
C ALA A 487 -28.17 -17.76 -5.46
N HIS A 488 -28.64 -19.01 -5.63
CA HIS A 488 -29.92 -19.35 -6.27
C HIS A 488 -31.17 -18.81 -5.55
N ARG A 489 -31.04 -18.22 -4.36
CA ARG A 489 -32.15 -17.62 -3.59
C ARG A 489 -32.10 -16.10 -3.51
N TYR A 490 -31.15 -15.45 -4.16
CA TYR A 490 -31.00 -14.01 -4.07
C TYR A 490 -32.19 -13.26 -4.67
N GLU A 491 -32.73 -13.74 -5.79
CA GLU A 491 -33.95 -13.17 -6.39
C GLU A 491 -35.16 -13.30 -5.44
N GLU A 492 -35.37 -14.48 -4.84
CA GLU A 492 -36.43 -14.69 -3.85
C GLU A 492 -36.28 -13.73 -2.65
N ALA A 493 -35.06 -13.57 -2.15
CA ALA A 493 -34.79 -12.67 -1.05
C ALA A 493 -35.04 -11.21 -1.44
N TYR A 494 -34.58 -10.78 -2.62
CA TYR A 494 -34.80 -9.44 -3.15
C TYR A 494 -36.29 -9.13 -3.31
N GLU A 495 -37.10 -10.06 -3.84
CA GLU A 495 -38.54 -9.88 -4.01
C GLU A 495 -39.31 -9.77 -2.69
N ARG A 496 -38.81 -10.44 -1.64
CA ARG A 496 -39.50 -10.52 -0.34
C ARG A 496 -39.07 -9.46 0.66
N LEU A 497 -37.85 -8.93 0.56
CA LEU A 497 -37.26 -8.05 1.55
C LEU A 497 -37.51 -6.56 1.25
N PRO A 498 -37.85 -5.75 2.26
CA PRO A 498 -38.17 -4.33 2.07
C PRO A 498 -36.98 -3.45 1.68
N GLN A 499 -35.75 -3.94 1.80
CA GLN A 499 -34.53 -3.20 1.46
C GLN A 499 -34.31 -3.11 -0.06
N ASN A 500 -34.88 -4.05 -0.84
CA ASN A 500 -34.69 -4.16 -2.29
C ASN A 500 -33.20 -4.17 -2.72
N ILE A 501 -32.34 -4.79 -1.92
CA ILE A 501 -30.93 -5.04 -2.20
C ILE A 501 -30.50 -6.33 -1.49
N VAL A 502 -29.46 -6.97 -2.01
CA VAL A 502 -28.86 -8.18 -1.45
C VAL A 502 -27.34 -8.07 -1.44
N LEU A 503 -26.72 -8.50 -0.33
CA LEU A 503 -25.28 -8.69 -0.22
C LEU A 503 -24.95 -10.18 -0.17
N GLY A 504 -24.01 -10.63 -1.00
CA GLY A 504 -23.35 -11.92 -0.78
C GLY A 504 -22.29 -11.76 0.30
N SER A 505 -22.64 -11.98 1.57
CA SER A 505 -21.72 -11.78 2.70
C SER A 505 -20.65 -12.86 2.81
N GLU A 506 -20.89 -14.02 2.20
CA GLU A 506 -19.94 -15.11 2.02
C GLU A 506 -20.32 -15.86 0.73
N THR A 507 -19.42 -16.00 -0.24
CA THR A 507 -19.76 -16.61 -1.54
C THR A 507 -18.79 -17.69 -1.97
N SER A 508 -19.21 -18.46 -2.98
CA SER A 508 -18.47 -19.52 -3.64
C SER A 508 -18.11 -20.76 -2.80
N SER A 509 -17.25 -20.66 -1.77
CA SER A 509 -16.71 -21.85 -1.07
C SER A 509 -16.17 -22.92 -2.05
N THR A 510 -15.66 -22.47 -3.20
CA THR A 510 -14.98 -23.33 -4.18
C THR A 510 -13.65 -23.78 -3.61
N VAL A 511 -13.30 -25.05 -3.84
CA VAL A 511 -12.10 -25.68 -3.29
C VAL A 511 -11.14 -26.06 -4.41
N SER A 512 -9.86 -25.82 -4.20
CA SER A 512 -8.82 -26.08 -5.19
C SER A 512 -7.45 -26.19 -4.53
N SER A 513 -6.63 -27.14 -4.97
CA SER A 513 -5.22 -27.25 -4.59
C SER A 513 -4.32 -26.77 -5.72
N ARG A 514 -3.33 -25.92 -5.42
CA ARG A 514 -2.47 -25.28 -6.44
C ARG A 514 -1.80 -26.32 -7.34
N GLY A 515 -2.08 -26.29 -8.64
CA GLY A 515 -1.43 -27.13 -9.64
C GLY A 515 -1.87 -28.60 -9.65
N VAL A 516 -2.97 -28.93 -8.96
CA VAL A 516 -3.57 -30.27 -8.98
C VAL A 516 -4.76 -30.27 -9.93
N TYR A 517 -4.84 -31.25 -10.85
CA TYR A 517 -5.95 -31.33 -11.81
C TYR A 517 -6.53 -32.74 -11.87
N LYS A 518 -7.86 -32.83 -11.82
CA LYS A 518 -8.61 -34.09 -11.83
C LYS A 518 -9.35 -34.24 -13.15
N PHE A 519 -9.34 -35.44 -13.72
CA PHE A 519 -10.00 -35.76 -14.99
C PHE A 519 -11.17 -36.74 -14.79
N PRO A 520 -12.30 -36.57 -15.51
CA PRO A 520 -12.64 -35.42 -16.37
C PRO A 520 -12.88 -34.11 -15.56
N ALA A 521 -12.71 -32.95 -16.22
CA ALA A 521 -12.96 -31.64 -15.62
C ALA A 521 -14.48 -31.36 -15.59
N GLU A 522 -15.10 -31.64 -14.45
CA GLU A 522 -16.56 -31.59 -14.26
C GLU A 522 -16.92 -30.90 -12.95
N SER A 523 -18.11 -30.30 -12.92
CA SER A 523 -18.66 -29.68 -11.73
C SER A 523 -19.07 -30.73 -10.70
N LYS A 524 -18.53 -30.66 -9.48
CA LYS A 524 -18.82 -31.62 -8.41
C LYS A 524 -18.89 -30.94 -7.05
N ALA A 525 -20.00 -31.16 -6.35
CA ALA A 525 -20.11 -30.82 -4.94
C ALA A 525 -19.41 -31.88 -4.06
N ASP A 526 -18.69 -31.45 -3.03
CA ASP A 526 -18.03 -32.29 -2.03
C ASP A 526 -17.11 -33.39 -2.61
N ALA A 527 -16.45 -33.10 -3.73
CA ALA A 527 -15.50 -34.03 -4.33
C ALA A 527 -14.33 -34.32 -3.37
N LYS A 528 -14.03 -35.60 -3.17
CA LYS A 528 -12.88 -36.08 -2.39
C LYS A 528 -12.09 -37.11 -3.19
N TYR A 529 -10.77 -37.11 -2.98
CA TYR A 529 -9.81 -37.97 -3.68
C TYR A 529 -8.80 -38.55 -2.69
N ASP A 530 -8.22 -39.70 -3.05
CA ASP A 530 -7.27 -40.44 -2.19
C ASP A 530 -5.99 -39.66 -1.84
N ASP A 531 -5.62 -38.66 -2.65
CA ASP A 531 -4.46 -37.79 -2.40
C ASP A 531 -4.77 -36.59 -1.49
N HIS A 532 -6.03 -36.46 -1.04
CA HIS A 532 -6.50 -35.39 -0.16
C HIS A 532 -6.30 -33.97 -0.76
N GLN A 533 -6.40 -33.86 -2.08
CA GLN A 533 -6.30 -32.58 -2.81
C GLN A 533 -7.58 -32.31 -3.62
N SER A 534 -7.83 -31.04 -3.96
CA SER A 534 -8.96 -30.61 -4.80
C SER A 534 -8.50 -30.11 -6.17
N SER A 535 -9.37 -30.24 -7.17
CA SER A 535 -9.05 -29.88 -8.56
C SER A 535 -8.97 -28.36 -8.77
N SER A 536 -7.88 -27.90 -9.38
CA SER A 536 -7.61 -26.50 -9.74
C SER A 536 -8.29 -26.06 -11.04
N TYR A 537 -9.23 -26.85 -11.57
CA TYR A 537 -10.17 -26.39 -12.60
C TYR A 537 -11.26 -25.48 -12.02
N ASP A 538 -11.35 -25.30 -10.70
CA ASP A 538 -12.32 -24.43 -10.03
C ASP A 538 -13.78 -24.78 -10.37
N LEU A 539 -14.05 -26.08 -10.46
CA LEU A 539 -15.38 -26.66 -10.69
C LEU A 539 -15.86 -27.47 -9.47
N GLU A 540 -15.04 -27.58 -8.43
CA GLU A 540 -15.33 -28.31 -7.20
C GLU A 540 -15.63 -27.33 -6.07
N TYR A 541 -16.69 -27.58 -5.32
CA TYR A 541 -17.16 -26.68 -4.27
C TYR A 541 -17.84 -27.48 -3.16
N CYS A 542 -17.96 -26.90 -1.98
CA CYS A 542 -18.71 -27.53 -0.90
C CYS A 542 -20.22 -27.48 -1.18
N SER A 543 -20.97 -28.53 -0.82
CA SER A 543 -22.38 -28.70 -1.24
C SER A 543 -23.34 -27.59 -0.83
N TRP A 544 -22.97 -26.76 0.14
CA TRP A 544 -23.73 -25.59 0.54
C TRP A 544 -23.57 -24.38 -0.42
N SER A 545 -22.61 -24.41 -1.35
CA SER A 545 -22.30 -23.25 -2.21
C SER A 545 -22.16 -23.61 -3.69
N ASN A 546 -21.24 -22.97 -4.42
CA ASN A 546 -21.26 -22.85 -5.88
C ASN A 546 -19.91 -22.38 -6.45
N ILE A 547 -19.74 -22.50 -7.77
CA ILE A 547 -18.57 -21.95 -8.48
C ILE A 547 -18.63 -20.41 -8.60
N PRO A 548 -17.49 -19.71 -8.74
CA PRO A 548 -17.42 -18.25 -8.84
C PRO A 548 -18.25 -17.65 -9.97
N ASP A 549 -18.38 -18.37 -11.08
CA ASP A 549 -19.07 -17.95 -12.30
C ASP A 549 -20.54 -17.55 -12.02
N ILE A 550 -21.19 -18.22 -11.07
CA ILE A 550 -22.57 -17.90 -10.67
C ILE A 550 -22.64 -16.56 -9.95
N ASP A 551 -21.70 -16.29 -9.04
CA ASP A 551 -21.64 -15.03 -8.30
C ASP A 551 -21.28 -13.85 -9.21
N PHE A 552 -20.41 -14.08 -10.22
CA PHE A 552 -20.13 -13.09 -11.26
C PHE A 552 -21.37 -12.75 -12.08
N ALA A 553 -22.11 -13.76 -12.52
CA ALA A 553 -23.32 -13.54 -13.31
C ALA A 553 -24.37 -12.75 -12.52
N LEU A 554 -24.62 -13.09 -11.26
CA LEU A 554 -25.53 -12.31 -10.41
C LEU A 554 -25.06 -10.85 -10.25
N ALA A 555 -23.75 -10.65 -10.07
CA ALA A 555 -23.14 -9.33 -9.98
C ALA A 555 -23.10 -8.56 -11.31
N GLU A 556 -23.25 -9.19 -12.47
CA GLU A 556 -23.34 -8.48 -13.75
C GLU A 556 -24.81 -8.26 -14.17
N ASP A 557 -25.69 -9.23 -13.88
CA ASP A 557 -27.07 -9.25 -14.37
C ASP A 557 -28.04 -8.40 -13.52
N HIS A 558 -27.70 -8.04 -12.28
CA HIS A 558 -28.62 -7.38 -11.35
C HIS A 558 -28.03 -6.19 -10.57
N GLU A 559 -28.49 -4.96 -10.80
CA GLU A 559 -28.00 -3.76 -10.07
C GLU A 559 -28.24 -3.81 -8.55
N TRP A 560 -29.30 -4.46 -8.10
CA TRP A 560 -29.67 -4.57 -6.68
C TRP A 560 -28.73 -5.47 -5.85
N THR A 561 -27.84 -6.24 -6.48
CA THR A 561 -26.76 -6.93 -5.75
C THR A 561 -25.67 -5.91 -5.40
N ILE A 562 -25.36 -5.71 -4.13
CA ILE A 562 -24.33 -4.72 -3.74
C ILE A 562 -22.90 -5.27 -3.80
N GLY A 563 -22.73 -6.54 -4.17
CA GLY A 563 -21.45 -7.21 -4.34
C GLY A 563 -21.34 -8.51 -3.55
N GLN A 564 -20.12 -8.99 -3.40
CA GLN A 564 -19.82 -10.27 -2.76
C GLN A 564 -18.56 -10.22 -1.89
N PHE A 565 -18.46 -11.15 -0.95
CA PHE A 565 -17.26 -11.47 -0.20
C PHE A 565 -16.94 -12.96 -0.32
N VAL A 566 -15.98 -13.30 -1.17
CA VAL A 566 -15.64 -14.69 -1.50
C VAL A 566 -15.02 -15.41 -0.30
N TRP A 567 -15.42 -16.66 -0.04
CA TRP A 567 -14.75 -17.58 0.87
C TRP A 567 -13.69 -18.41 0.12
N THR A 568 -12.39 -18.10 0.20
CA THR A 568 -11.72 -16.96 0.87
C THR A 568 -10.69 -16.30 -0.06
N GLY A 569 -10.14 -15.14 0.33
CA GLY A 569 -9.03 -14.53 -0.40
C GLY A 569 -7.75 -15.37 -0.33
N PHE A 570 -7.36 -15.73 0.90
CA PHE A 570 -6.23 -16.63 1.19
C PHE A 570 -6.72 -17.92 1.85
N ASP A 571 -6.03 -19.03 1.58
CA ASP A 571 -6.10 -20.19 2.47
C ASP A 571 -5.62 -19.78 3.86
N TYR A 572 -6.10 -20.49 4.86
CA TYR A 572 -5.86 -20.23 6.28
C TYR A 572 -5.67 -21.56 7.01
N LEU A 573 -5.07 -21.49 8.20
CA LEU A 573 -4.87 -22.69 9.02
C LEU A 573 -6.19 -23.16 9.62
N GLY A 574 -6.47 -24.45 9.52
CA GLY A 574 -7.76 -25.02 9.94
C GLY A 574 -8.79 -25.17 8.83
N GLU A 575 -9.98 -25.61 9.23
CA GLU A 575 -11.16 -25.85 8.39
C GLU A 575 -10.86 -26.51 7.01
N PRO A 576 -10.29 -27.73 7.01
CA PRO A 576 -9.77 -28.39 5.81
C PRO A 576 -10.86 -29.00 4.91
N SER A 577 -12.07 -28.43 4.88
CA SER A 577 -13.16 -28.92 4.04
C SER A 577 -12.76 -28.99 2.55
N PRO A 578 -13.13 -30.06 1.83
CA PRO A 578 -14.04 -31.14 2.22
C PRO A 578 -13.39 -32.28 3.04
N TYR A 579 -12.12 -32.17 3.41
CA TYR A 579 -11.33 -33.16 4.15
C TYR A 579 -11.27 -32.86 5.66
N ASP A 580 -12.41 -32.51 6.26
CA ASP A 580 -12.55 -32.18 7.67
C ASP A 580 -12.88 -33.39 8.56
N THR A 581 -13.39 -34.47 7.96
CA THR A 581 -13.84 -35.68 8.67
C THR A 581 -12.80 -36.80 8.57
N ASP A 582 -12.14 -37.08 9.69
CA ASP A 582 -11.09 -38.10 9.86
C ASP A 582 -10.07 -38.20 8.70
N ALA A 583 -9.61 -37.05 8.20
CA ALA A 583 -8.78 -36.95 7.00
C ALA A 583 -7.41 -36.30 7.26
N TRP A 584 -6.89 -36.45 8.48
CA TRP A 584 -5.49 -36.16 8.81
C TRP A 584 -4.55 -36.83 7.78
N PRO A 585 -3.53 -36.15 7.26
CA PRO A 585 -2.89 -34.93 7.78
C PRO A 585 -3.43 -33.59 7.24
N ASN A 586 -4.64 -33.53 6.68
CA ASN A 586 -5.18 -32.26 6.18
C ASN A 586 -5.35 -31.22 7.32
N HIS A 587 -4.63 -30.10 7.25
CA HIS A 587 -4.51 -29.12 8.36
C HIS A 587 -4.76 -27.66 7.95
N SER A 588 -5.02 -27.37 6.68
CA SER A 588 -5.36 -26.03 6.23
C SER A 588 -6.47 -26.05 5.21
N SER A 589 -7.10 -24.91 5.01
CA SER A 589 -8.20 -24.79 4.06
C SER A 589 -7.73 -24.92 2.60
N MET A 590 -8.69 -25.17 1.71
CA MET A 590 -8.50 -25.17 0.25
C MET A 590 -9.40 -24.15 -0.46
N PHE A 591 -10.10 -23.32 0.32
CA PHE A 591 -11.06 -22.32 -0.14
C PHE A 591 -10.38 -21.12 -0.82
N GLY A 592 -9.17 -20.80 -0.37
CA GLY A 592 -8.42 -19.63 -0.77
C GLY A 592 -8.19 -19.56 -2.27
N ILE A 593 -8.40 -18.37 -2.82
CA ILE A 593 -7.99 -18.03 -4.18
C ILE A 593 -6.45 -18.05 -4.29
N ILE A 594 -5.78 -17.68 -3.20
CA ILE A 594 -4.32 -17.72 -3.02
C ILE A 594 -4.01 -18.75 -1.92
N ASP A 595 -2.95 -19.54 -2.09
CA ASP A 595 -2.62 -20.58 -1.11
C ASP A 595 -1.94 -20.04 0.17
N LEU A 596 -1.75 -20.93 1.16
CA LEU A 596 -1.14 -20.60 2.46
C LEU A 596 0.32 -20.13 2.33
N ALA A 597 0.98 -20.41 1.20
CA ALA A 597 2.33 -19.96 0.88
C ALA A 597 2.35 -18.60 0.15
N SER A 598 1.19 -17.93 0.04
CA SER A 598 1.04 -16.70 -0.74
C SER A 598 1.35 -16.89 -2.24
N ILE A 599 1.05 -18.07 -2.79
CA ILE A 599 1.19 -18.36 -4.21
C ILE A 599 -0.22 -18.45 -4.83
N PRO A 600 -0.52 -17.66 -5.88
CA PRO A 600 -1.79 -17.70 -6.58
C PRO A 600 -2.14 -19.11 -7.11
N LYS A 601 -3.37 -19.56 -6.89
CA LYS A 601 -3.97 -20.72 -7.58
C LYS A 601 -4.50 -20.30 -8.95
N ASP A 602 -4.99 -21.24 -9.77
CA ASP A 602 -5.58 -20.88 -11.08
C ASP A 602 -6.77 -19.93 -10.92
N ARG A 603 -7.57 -20.09 -9.86
CA ARG A 603 -8.70 -19.23 -9.50
C ARG A 603 -8.35 -17.74 -9.39
N TYR A 604 -7.13 -17.41 -8.98
CA TYR A 604 -6.67 -16.03 -8.92
C TYR A 604 -6.82 -15.32 -10.26
N TYR A 605 -6.42 -15.99 -11.33
CA TYR A 605 -6.49 -15.45 -12.68
C TYR A 605 -7.92 -15.42 -13.22
N LEU A 606 -8.81 -16.29 -12.74
CA LEU A 606 -10.23 -16.21 -13.04
C LEU A 606 -10.81 -14.90 -12.47
N TYR A 607 -10.64 -14.65 -11.17
CA TYR A 607 -11.07 -13.41 -10.53
C TYR A 607 -10.40 -12.18 -11.17
N ARG A 608 -9.08 -12.20 -11.37
CA ARG A 608 -8.34 -11.10 -12.00
C ARG A 608 -8.87 -10.75 -13.39
N SER A 609 -9.26 -11.74 -14.19
CA SER A 609 -9.84 -11.50 -15.52
C SER A 609 -11.19 -10.79 -15.51
N VAL A 610 -11.91 -10.84 -14.38
CA VAL A 610 -13.24 -10.24 -14.19
C VAL A 610 -13.15 -8.93 -13.42
N TRP A 611 -12.35 -8.88 -12.35
CA TRP A 611 -12.27 -7.73 -11.44
C TRP A 611 -11.21 -6.70 -11.85
N ASN A 612 -10.08 -7.12 -12.42
CA ASN A 612 -9.03 -6.22 -12.89
C ASN A 612 -8.94 -6.21 -14.42
N LYS A 613 -9.93 -5.57 -15.07
CA LYS A 613 -10.02 -5.52 -16.53
C LYS A 613 -8.95 -4.61 -17.17
N ASP A 614 -8.33 -3.72 -16.39
CA ASP A 614 -7.30 -2.78 -16.84
C ASP A 614 -5.90 -3.40 -16.93
N ALA A 615 -5.64 -4.49 -16.19
CA ALA A 615 -4.39 -5.24 -16.27
C ALA A 615 -4.54 -6.47 -17.18
N GLU A 616 -3.55 -6.71 -18.05
CA GLU A 616 -3.55 -7.90 -18.92
C GLU A 616 -3.64 -9.18 -18.07
N THR A 617 -4.63 -10.03 -18.36
CA THR A 617 -4.73 -11.37 -17.82
C THR A 617 -4.81 -12.37 -18.97
N LEU A 618 -3.79 -13.21 -19.12
CA LEU A 618 -3.79 -14.38 -20.01
C LEU A 618 -3.18 -15.56 -19.27
N HIS A 619 -4.03 -16.45 -18.76
CA HIS A 619 -3.62 -17.59 -17.95
C HIS A 619 -4.09 -18.90 -18.55
N ILE A 620 -3.20 -19.89 -18.63
CA ILE A 620 -3.44 -21.21 -19.25
C ILE A 620 -3.37 -22.25 -18.14
N LEU A 621 -4.36 -23.14 -18.07
CA LEU A 621 -4.34 -24.32 -17.22
C LEU A 621 -4.84 -25.56 -18.00
N PRO A 622 -4.38 -26.77 -17.66
CA PRO A 622 -3.42 -27.12 -16.61
C PRO A 622 -1.95 -26.99 -17.06
N HIS A 623 -1.01 -27.49 -16.24
CA HIS A 623 0.36 -27.74 -16.68
C HIS A 623 0.43 -28.76 -17.83
N TRP A 624 1.55 -28.86 -18.55
CA TRP A 624 1.69 -29.72 -19.73
C TRP A 624 2.63 -30.94 -19.53
N ASN A 625 2.65 -31.50 -18.33
CA ASN A 625 3.44 -32.67 -17.92
C ASN A 625 2.53 -33.84 -17.52
N TRP A 626 2.18 -34.70 -18.48
CA TRP A 626 1.25 -35.81 -18.29
C TRP A 626 1.84 -37.13 -18.81
N GLU A 627 3.01 -37.50 -18.31
CA GLU A 627 3.69 -38.75 -18.70
C GLU A 627 2.75 -39.96 -18.51
N GLY A 628 2.60 -40.78 -19.56
CA GLY A 628 1.67 -41.92 -19.58
C GLY A 628 0.21 -41.58 -19.97
N HIS A 629 -0.08 -40.32 -20.29
CA HIS A 629 -1.37 -39.85 -20.83
C HIS A 629 -1.30 -39.46 -22.32
N GLU A 630 -0.25 -39.83 -23.05
CA GLU A 630 -0.08 -39.49 -24.46
C GLU A 630 -1.29 -39.97 -25.29
N GLY A 631 -1.83 -39.06 -26.11
CA GLY A 631 -3.00 -39.33 -26.94
C GLY A 631 -4.34 -39.41 -26.19
N LYS A 632 -4.37 -39.17 -24.87
CA LYS A 632 -5.62 -39.03 -24.10
C LYS A 632 -6.04 -37.57 -24.02
N ASP A 633 -7.31 -37.34 -23.67
CA ASP A 633 -7.87 -36.00 -23.51
C ASP A 633 -7.37 -35.34 -22.22
N VAL A 634 -6.91 -34.11 -22.34
CA VAL A 634 -6.59 -33.19 -21.24
C VAL A 634 -7.38 -31.90 -21.51
N PRO A 635 -8.40 -31.57 -20.71
CA PRO A 635 -9.11 -30.30 -20.85
C PRO A 635 -8.16 -29.12 -20.65
N VAL A 636 -8.17 -28.15 -21.56
CA VAL A 636 -7.38 -26.91 -21.43
C VAL A 636 -8.33 -25.74 -21.27
N PHE A 637 -8.18 -25.00 -20.17
CA PHE A 637 -8.93 -23.78 -19.90
C PHE A 637 -8.00 -22.57 -19.99
N VAL A 638 -8.56 -21.45 -20.40
CA VAL A 638 -7.89 -20.15 -20.43
C VAL A 638 -8.75 -19.13 -19.68
N TYR A 639 -8.15 -18.49 -18.68
CA TYR A 639 -8.73 -17.36 -17.97
C TYR A 639 -8.11 -16.08 -18.51
N THR A 640 -8.95 -15.17 -19.01
CA THR A 640 -8.47 -13.97 -19.68
C THR A 640 -9.50 -12.85 -19.72
N ASN A 641 -9.05 -11.59 -19.69
CA ASN A 641 -9.93 -10.43 -19.92
C ASN A 641 -10.23 -10.20 -21.42
N TYR A 642 -9.59 -10.94 -22.33
CA TYR A 642 -9.90 -10.90 -23.76
C TYR A 642 -11.19 -11.68 -24.11
N PRO A 643 -11.92 -11.27 -25.16
CA PRO A 643 -13.17 -11.93 -25.56
C PRO A 643 -12.95 -13.33 -26.17
N SER A 644 -11.82 -13.59 -26.81
CA SER A 644 -11.55 -14.87 -27.46
C SER A 644 -10.06 -15.23 -27.48
N ALA A 645 -9.78 -16.52 -27.66
CA ALA A 645 -8.42 -17.04 -27.80
C ALA A 645 -8.39 -18.30 -28.66
N GLU A 646 -7.24 -18.56 -29.27
CA GLU A 646 -6.95 -19.78 -30.03
C GLU A 646 -5.83 -20.56 -29.35
N LEU A 647 -6.05 -21.87 -29.21
CA LEU A 647 -5.12 -22.79 -28.61
C LEU A 647 -4.35 -23.55 -29.69
N PHE A 648 -3.06 -23.78 -29.47
CA PHE A 648 -2.17 -24.54 -30.35
C PHE A 648 -1.43 -25.61 -29.53
N VAL A 649 -1.36 -26.83 -30.06
CA VAL A 649 -0.50 -27.90 -29.54
C VAL A 649 0.56 -28.17 -30.60
N ASN A 650 1.83 -27.94 -30.27
CA ASN A 650 2.96 -28.13 -31.19
C ASN A 650 2.73 -27.44 -32.56
N GLY A 651 2.22 -26.20 -32.53
CA GLY A 651 1.90 -25.40 -33.72
C GLY A 651 0.59 -25.76 -34.44
N VAL A 652 -0.14 -26.78 -33.99
CA VAL A 652 -1.43 -27.19 -34.58
C VAL A 652 -2.59 -26.58 -33.81
N SER A 653 -3.41 -25.76 -34.49
CA SER A 653 -4.59 -25.12 -33.90
C SER A 653 -5.61 -26.16 -33.42
N GLN A 654 -6.17 -25.89 -32.24
CA GLN A 654 -7.29 -26.60 -31.63
C GLN A 654 -8.60 -25.79 -31.77
N GLY A 655 -8.60 -24.75 -32.59
CA GLY A 655 -9.72 -23.85 -32.86
C GLY A 655 -9.81 -22.68 -31.87
N ILE A 656 -10.51 -21.63 -32.31
CA ILE A 656 -10.83 -20.44 -31.51
C ILE A 656 -12.00 -20.73 -30.56
N ARG A 657 -11.92 -20.20 -29.35
CA ARG A 657 -13.04 -20.11 -28.40
C ARG A 657 -13.32 -18.65 -28.07
N THR A 658 -14.60 -18.32 -27.98
CA THR A 658 -15.10 -16.98 -27.65
C THR A 658 -16.04 -17.09 -26.46
N LYS A 659 -15.88 -16.17 -25.50
CA LYS A 659 -16.80 -16.02 -24.37
C LYS A 659 -18.21 -15.78 -24.86
N ASN A 660 -19.19 -16.45 -24.26
CA ASN A 660 -20.59 -16.34 -24.67
C ASN A 660 -21.55 -16.82 -23.57
N ASP A 661 -22.83 -16.49 -23.73
CA ASP A 661 -23.87 -16.73 -22.73
C ASP A 661 -24.52 -18.12 -22.81
N SER A 662 -23.95 -19.09 -23.54
CA SER A 662 -24.58 -20.42 -23.66
C SER A 662 -24.68 -21.16 -22.32
N THR A 663 -23.71 -20.92 -21.43
CA THR A 663 -23.69 -21.39 -20.05
C THR A 663 -23.00 -20.33 -19.19
N VAL A 664 -23.25 -20.32 -17.89
CA VAL A 664 -22.59 -19.38 -16.97
C VAL A 664 -21.06 -19.49 -17.01
N VAL A 665 -20.53 -20.71 -17.18
CA VAL A 665 -19.09 -20.98 -17.25
C VAL A 665 -18.48 -20.43 -18.56
N ASN A 666 -19.20 -20.52 -19.68
CA ASN A 666 -18.74 -20.00 -20.97
C ASN A 666 -18.67 -18.46 -21.04
N ARG A 667 -19.32 -17.75 -20.10
CA ARG A 667 -19.20 -16.29 -19.99
C ARG A 667 -17.80 -15.86 -19.53
N TYR A 668 -17.17 -16.66 -18.67
CA TYR A 668 -15.95 -16.26 -17.97
C TYR A 668 -14.72 -17.07 -18.36
N ARG A 669 -14.91 -18.27 -18.94
CA ARG A 669 -13.82 -19.21 -19.26
C ARG A 669 -13.81 -19.60 -20.74
N LEU A 670 -12.62 -19.73 -21.32
CA LEU A 670 -12.42 -20.32 -22.65
C LEU A 670 -11.94 -21.76 -22.48
N MET A 671 -12.69 -22.73 -23.02
CA MET A 671 -12.48 -24.15 -22.70
C MET A 671 -12.35 -25.02 -23.94
N TRP A 672 -11.36 -25.91 -23.92
CA TRP A 672 -11.17 -27.00 -24.88
C TRP A 672 -11.15 -28.33 -24.13
N HIS A 673 -12.25 -29.08 -24.15
CA HIS A 673 -12.39 -30.30 -23.33
C HIS A 673 -11.60 -31.51 -23.84
N ASN A 674 -11.33 -31.58 -25.16
CA ASN A 674 -10.83 -32.79 -25.82
C ASN A 674 -9.45 -32.56 -26.50
N VAL A 675 -8.54 -31.87 -25.81
CA VAL A 675 -7.18 -31.65 -26.33
C VAL A 675 -6.36 -32.91 -26.10
N LYS A 676 -5.84 -33.51 -27.17
CA LYS A 676 -5.01 -34.72 -27.07
C LYS A 676 -3.63 -34.34 -26.54
N TYR A 677 -3.23 -34.94 -25.42
CA TYR A 677 -1.91 -34.68 -24.85
C TYR A 677 -0.80 -35.17 -25.78
N GLN A 678 0.08 -34.24 -26.14
CA GLN A 678 1.34 -34.50 -26.81
C GLN A 678 2.41 -33.67 -26.10
N PRO A 679 3.50 -34.29 -25.61
CA PRO A 679 4.63 -33.56 -25.05
C PRO A 679 5.14 -32.48 -26.03
N GLY A 680 5.51 -31.32 -25.51
CA GLY A 680 5.99 -30.19 -26.32
C GLY A 680 5.41 -28.86 -25.84
N GLU A 681 4.95 -28.04 -26.78
CA GLU A 681 4.43 -26.69 -26.51
C GLU A 681 2.89 -26.66 -26.55
N LEU A 682 2.31 -26.02 -25.54
CA LEU A 682 0.93 -25.55 -25.52
C LEU A 682 0.95 -24.01 -25.60
N LYS A 683 0.49 -23.45 -26.72
CA LYS A 683 0.50 -22.00 -26.97
C LYS A 683 -0.92 -21.46 -27.09
N VAL A 684 -1.18 -20.29 -26.51
CA VAL A 684 -2.44 -19.56 -26.64
C VAL A 684 -2.18 -18.19 -27.23
N ILE A 685 -3.02 -17.79 -28.19
CA ILE A 685 -3.07 -16.44 -28.74
C ILE A 685 -4.45 -15.85 -28.40
N ALA A 686 -4.48 -14.73 -27.69
CA ALA A 686 -5.70 -14.00 -27.36
C ALA A 686 -5.98 -12.90 -28.40
N TYR A 687 -7.26 -12.61 -28.61
CA TYR A 687 -7.72 -11.64 -29.61
C TYR A 687 -8.58 -10.55 -28.98
N ASN A 688 -8.42 -9.33 -29.48
CA ASN A 688 -9.30 -8.19 -29.18
C ASN A 688 -10.71 -8.40 -29.78
N SER A 689 -11.64 -7.54 -29.39
CA SER A 689 -13.03 -7.57 -29.90
C SER A 689 -13.15 -7.35 -31.41
N ASP A 690 -12.14 -6.72 -32.04
CA ASP A 690 -12.06 -6.53 -33.49
C ASP A 690 -11.41 -7.72 -34.24
N GLY A 691 -10.98 -8.76 -33.51
CA GLY A 691 -10.32 -9.94 -34.06
C GLY A 691 -8.81 -9.80 -34.26
N SER A 692 -8.19 -8.67 -33.89
CA SER A 692 -6.73 -8.50 -33.91
C SER A 692 -6.05 -9.28 -32.78
N LYS A 693 -4.82 -9.76 -33.01
CA LYS A 693 -4.03 -10.45 -31.97
C LYS A 693 -3.64 -9.45 -30.89
N ALA A 694 -3.88 -9.80 -29.62
CA ALA A 694 -3.65 -8.93 -28.48
C ALA A 694 -2.47 -9.40 -27.61
N ALA A 695 -2.43 -10.70 -27.30
CA ALA A 695 -1.41 -11.29 -26.42
C ALA A 695 -1.17 -12.75 -26.78
N GLU A 696 -0.01 -13.29 -26.39
CA GLU A 696 0.28 -14.72 -26.51
C GLU A 696 1.04 -15.25 -25.30
N LYS A 697 0.85 -16.54 -25.00
CA LYS A 697 1.52 -17.23 -23.90
C LYS A 697 1.75 -18.69 -24.24
N SER A 698 2.88 -19.25 -23.79
CA SER A 698 3.23 -20.65 -24.02
C SER A 698 3.57 -21.37 -22.70
N LEU A 699 3.15 -22.63 -22.61
CA LEU A 699 3.59 -23.60 -21.61
C LEU A 699 4.32 -24.75 -22.33
N HIS A 700 5.34 -25.30 -21.68
CA HIS A 700 6.10 -26.42 -22.23
C HIS A 700 6.06 -27.62 -21.28
N THR A 701 6.07 -28.82 -21.84
CA THR A 701 6.36 -30.03 -21.07
C THR A 701 7.77 -29.92 -20.48
N ALA A 702 7.86 -29.78 -19.16
CA ALA A 702 9.15 -29.66 -18.49
C ALA A 702 9.96 -30.95 -18.57
N GLY A 703 11.28 -30.81 -18.75
CA GLY A 703 12.24 -31.90 -18.66
C GLY A 703 12.56 -32.29 -17.21
N LYS A 704 13.69 -32.96 -17.02
CA LYS A 704 14.14 -33.37 -15.68
C LYS A 704 14.50 -32.12 -14.82
N PRO A 705 14.10 -32.10 -13.54
CA PRO A 705 14.50 -31.07 -12.59
C PRO A 705 16.02 -30.85 -12.57
N TYR A 706 16.43 -29.59 -12.65
CA TYR A 706 17.83 -29.21 -12.86
C TYR A 706 18.33 -28.13 -11.89
N ARG A 707 17.53 -27.10 -11.61
CA ARG A 707 17.94 -25.96 -10.79
C ARG A 707 16.83 -25.45 -9.87
N ILE A 708 17.23 -24.74 -8.83
CA ILE A 708 16.36 -23.93 -8.00
C ILE A 708 16.45 -22.48 -8.47
N LYS A 709 15.32 -21.87 -8.82
CA LYS A 709 15.19 -20.44 -9.12
C LYS A 709 14.49 -19.74 -7.95
N LEU A 710 15.07 -18.64 -7.48
CA LEU A 710 14.51 -17.77 -6.45
C LEU A 710 14.01 -16.48 -7.12
N VAL A 711 12.80 -16.05 -6.79
CA VAL A 711 12.10 -14.90 -7.37
C VAL A 711 11.46 -14.09 -6.25
N SER A 712 11.59 -12.76 -6.29
CA SER A 712 10.97 -11.86 -5.32
C SER A 712 10.80 -10.50 -5.97
N ASP A 713 9.69 -9.81 -5.67
CA ASP A 713 9.45 -8.44 -6.10
C ASP A 713 10.05 -7.40 -5.13
N TYR A 714 10.68 -7.87 -4.03
CA TYR A 714 11.31 -7.01 -3.04
C TYR A 714 12.73 -6.65 -3.46
N THR A 715 13.02 -5.35 -3.50
CA THR A 715 14.34 -4.81 -3.88
C THR A 715 15.19 -4.40 -2.68
N SER A 716 14.58 -4.12 -1.52
CA SER A 716 15.26 -3.82 -0.25
C SER A 716 14.34 -4.06 0.95
N LEU A 717 14.91 -4.13 2.16
CA LEU A 717 14.18 -4.16 3.43
C LEU A 717 14.65 -3.06 4.37
N LYS A 718 13.76 -2.61 5.26
CA LYS A 718 14.10 -1.68 6.35
C LYS A 718 14.85 -2.39 7.46
N ALA A 719 15.90 -1.77 8.00
CA ALA A 719 16.65 -2.27 9.16
C ALA A 719 15.89 -2.08 10.50
N ASP A 720 14.63 -2.49 10.57
CA ASP A 720 13.74 -2.30 11.73
C ASP A 720 13.55 -3.57 12.57
N GLY A 721 14.17 -4.68 12.15
CA GLY A 721 14.03 -5.98 12.80
C GLY A 721 12.69 -6.69 12.54
N LYS A 722 11.82 -6.18 11.66
CA LYS A 722 10.45 -6.67 11.44
C LYS A 722 10.09 -6.83 9.97
N ASP A 723 10.68 -6.03 9.09
CA ASP A 723 10.38 -6.02 7.67
C ASP A 723 10.68 -7.38 7.02
N LEU A 724 9.83 -7.77 6.07
CA LEU A 724 9.82 -9.12 5.50
C LEU A 724 9.93 -9.07 3.98
N ALA A 725 10.74 -9.97 3.42
CA ALA A 725 10.74 -10.30 2.00
C ALA A 725 10.17 -11.70 1.78
N TYR A 726 9.26 -11.82 0.82
CA TYR A 726 8.71 -13.10 0.36
C TYR A 726 9.45 -13.51 -0.92
N VAL A 727 10.11 -14.65 -0.89
CA VAL A 727 10.91 -15.19 -1.99
C VAL A 727 10.30 -16.50 -2.47
N THR A 728 9.68 -16.49 -3.64
CA THR A 728 9.15 -17.68 -4.29
C THR A 728 10.29 -18.52 -4.85
N LEU A 729 10.30 -19.79 -4.47
CA LEU A 729 11.19 -20.81 -4.98
C LEU A 729 10.49 -21.62 -6.06
N ARG A 730 11.18 -21.86 -7.18
CA ARG A 730 10.72 -22.69 -8.30
C ARG A 730 11.75 -23.77 -8.62
N ILE A 731 11.31 -25.01 -8.74
CA ILE A 731 12.11 -26.12 -9.28
C ILE A 731 11.94 -26.10 -10.79
N GLU A 732 13.04 -25.84 -11.50
CA GLU A 732 13.04 -25.71 -12.95
C GLU A 732 13.91 -26.77 -13.61
N ASP A 733 13.54 -27.15 -14.83
CA ASP A 733 14.38 -27.95 -15.70
C ASP A 733 15.57 -27.13 -16.26
N LYS A 734 16.36 -27.73 -17.14
CA LYS A 734 17.54 -27.10 -17.74
C LYS A 734 17.21 -25.89 -18.63
N ASP A 735 15.98 -25.83 -19.16
CA ASP A 735 15.50 -24.83 -20.11
C ASP A 735 14.68 -23.73 -19.40
N GLY A 736 14.46 -23.86 -18.09
CA GLY A 736 13.76 -22.88 -17.25
C GLY A 736 12.27 -23.15 -17.09
N ASN A 737 11.76 -24.29 -17.54
CA ASN A 737 10.37 -24.66 -17.34
C ASN A 737 10.17 -25.15 -15.90
N LEU A 738 9.08 -24.71 -15.26
CA LEU A 738 8.69 -25.25 -13.95
C LEU A 738 8.46 -26.75 -14.05
N CYS A 739 9.01 -27.54 -13.13
CA CYS A 739 8.71 -28.96 -12.99
C CYS A 739 7.49 -29.13 -12.06
N PRO A 740 6.26 -29.23 -12.60
CA PRO A 740 5.03 -29.05 -11.81
C PRO A 740 4.68 -30.26 -10.92
N THR A 741 5.44 -31.34 -10.99
CA THR A 741 5.24 -32.57 -10.21
C THR A 741 6.34 -32.82 -9.18
N ASP A 742 7.29 -31.90 -9.03
CA ASP A 742 8.42 -32.08 -8.11
C ASP A 742 8.07 -31.58 -6.71
N GLY A 743 8.13 -32.49 -5.73
CA GLY A 743 7.85 -32.21 -4.33
C GLY A 743 9.03 -32.44 -3.38
N ARG A 744 10.28 -32.40 -3.86
CA ARG A 744 11.45 -32.75 -3.03
C ARG A 744 11.70 -31.77 -1.89
N LEU A 745 12.38 -32.23 -0.84
CA LEU A 745 12.87 -31.42 0.27
C LEU A 745 13.94 -30.41 -0.19
N VAL A 746 13.75 -29.14 0.20
CA VAL A 746 14.72 -28.05 0.01
C VAL A 746 15.24 -27.58 1.36
N ASN A 747 16.55 -27.34 1.47
CA ASN A 747 17.22 -26.80 2.65
C ASN A 747 17.62 -25.34 2.42
N PHE A 748 17.40 -24.48 3.42
CA PHE A 748 17.70 -23.06 3.37
C PHE A 748 18.86 -22.67 4.29
N ARG A 749 19.69 -21.76 3.81
CA ARG A 749 20.69 -21.07 4.61
C ARG A 749 20.58 -19.58 4.38
N VAL A 750 20.49 -18.81 5.47
CA VAL A 750 20.43 -17.35 5.42
C VAL A 750 21.62 -16.79 6.21
N ASP A 751 22.42 -15.97 5.57
CA ASP A 751 23.55 -15.26 6.17
C ASP A 751 23.37 -13.73 6.02
N GLY A 752 24.02 -12.94 6.88
CA GLY A 752 24.10 -11.48 6.73
C GLY A 752 23.17 -10.66 7.65
N ALA A 753 22.63 -9.56 7.13
CA ALA A 753 21.91 -8.52 7.88
C ALA A 753 20.43 -8.86 8.19
N GLY A 754 20.12 -10.14 8.38
CA GLY A 754 18.78 -10.63 8.62
C GLY A 754 18.78 -12.14 8.86
N LYS A 755 17.60 -12.75 8.86
CA LYS A 755 17.44 -14.17 9.20
C LYS A 755 16.34 -14.85 8.39
N TYR A 756 16.42 -16.17 8.33
CA TYR A 756 15.28 -17.01 7.95
C TYR A 756 14.15 -16.81 8.96
N ARG A 757 12.94 -16.53 8.48
CA ARG A 757 11.77 -16.38 9.33
C ARG A 757 10.85 -17.60 9.27
N ALA A 758 10.46 -17.98 8.06
CA ALA A 758 9.61 -19.14 7.83
C ALA A 758 9.64 -19.56 6.35
N SER A 759 9.03 -20.69 6.03
CA SER A 759 8.66 -21.08 4.67
C SER A 759 7.32 -21.81 4.68
N ALA A 760 6.64 -21.86 3.54
CA ALA A 760 5.41 -22.63 3.33
C ALA A 760 5.35 -23.06 1.87
N ASN A 761 4.66 -24.17 1.60
CA ASN A 761 4.45 -24.68 0.24
C ASN A 761 2.99 -24.66 -0.22
N GLY A 762 2.02 -24.45 0.69
CA GLY A 762 0.60 -24.43 0.37
C GLY A 762 -0.05 -25.81 0.24
N ASP A 763 0.67 -26.88 0.60
CA ASP A 763 0.11 -28.24 0.67
C ASP A 763 -0.58 -28.45 2.03
N PRO A 764 -1.91 -28.64 2.05
CA PRO A 764 -2.65 -28.84 3.28
C PRO A 764 -2.33 -30.16 3.98
N THR A 765 -1.58 -31.08 3.35
CA THR A 765 -1.20 -32.38 3.91
C THR A 765 0.25 -32.42 4.42
N CYS A 766 1.02 -31.37 4.17
CA CYS A 766 2.44 -31.30 4.54
C CYS A 766 2.60 -30.87 6.00
N LEU A 767 3.25 -31.70 6.81
CA LEU A 767 3.47 -31.45 8.25
C LEU A 767 4.85 -30.83 8.56
N ASP A 768 5.56 -30.34 7.54
CA ASP A 768 6.83 -29.64 7.72
C ASP A 768 6.62 -28.36 8.55
N LEU A 769 7.52 -28.08 9.49
CA LEU A 769 7.37 -26.94 10.39
C LEU A 769 7.85 -25.65 9.73
N PHE A 770 6.97 -24.66 9.63
CA PHE A 770 7.24 -23.40 8.95
C PHE A 770 8.53 -22.70 9.40
N HIS A 771 8.85 -22.72 10.69
CA HIS A 771 10.01 -22.04 11.28
C HIS A 771 11.33 -22.82 11.15
N LYS A 772 11.32 -24.06 10.64
CA LYS A 772 12.54 -24.83 10.36
C LYS A 772 13.07 -24.47 8.98
N PRO A 773 14.39 -24.37 8.78
CA PRO A 773 14.98 -23.92 7.51
C PRO A 773 15.03 -25.05 6.46
N GLU A 774 13.94 -25.80 6.33
CA GLU A 774 13.75 -26.86 5.34
C GLU A 774 12.25 -27.02 5.05
N MET A 775 11.90 -27.35 3.81
CA MET A 775 10.50 -27.50 3.38
C MET A 775 10.44 -28.30 2.08
N HIS A 776 9.51 -29.24 1.97
CA HIS A 776 9.18 -29.88 0.70
C HIS A 776 8.53 -28.88 -0.26
N ALA A 777 8.93 -28.89 -1.54
CA ALA A 777 8.16 -28.18 -2.55
C ALA A 777 6.77 -28.83 -2.72
N PHE A 778 5.78 -28.04 -3.16
CA PHE A 778 4.49 -28.55 -3.58
C PHE A 778 4.24 -28.13 -5.02
N ASN A 779 4.12 -29.12 -5.90
CA ASN A 779 3.98 -28.93 -7.35
C ASN A 779 5.05 -27.97 -7.92
N GLY A 780 6.31 -28.22 -7.54
CA GLY A 780 7.49 -27.48 -8.01
C GLY A 780 7.74 -26.14 -7.32
N MET A 781 6.93 -25.70 -6.37
CA MET A 781 7.04 -24.37 -5.76
C MET A 781 6.87 -24.36 -4.24
N LEU A 782 7.45 -23.35 -3.60
CA LEU A 782 7.23 -22.95 -2.20
C LEU A 782 7.63 -21.47 -2.02
N THR A 783 7.33 -20.87 -0.87
CA THR A 783 7.76 -19.52 -0.50
C THR A 783 8.68 -19.56 0.72
N VAL A 784 9.76 -18.78 0.68
CA VAL A 784 10.68 -18.53 1.80
C VAL A 784 10.51 -17.09 2.26
N VAL A 785 10.31 -16.89 3.56
CA VAL A 785 10.17 -15.56 4.18
C VAL A 785 11.47 -15.20 4.90
N LEU A 786 12.06 -14.07 4.50
CA LEU A 786 13.24 -13.48 5.12
C LEU A 786 12.83 -12.31 6.01
N GLN A 787 13.46 -12.16 7.17
CA GLN A 787 13.24 -11.03 8.08
C GLN A 787 14.50 -10.18 8.21
N ALA A 788 14.35 -8.87 8.11
CA ALA A 788 15.43 -7.92 8.30
C ALA A 788 15.96 -7.93 9.75
N GLY A 789 17.24 -7.63 9.90
CA GLY A 789 17.83 -7.27 11.19
C GLY A 789 17.63 -5.79 11.52
N GLU A 790 18.20 -5.34 12.63
CA GLU A 790 18.17 -3.92 13.07
C GLU A 790 19.38 -3.12 12.58
N LYS A 791 20.23 -3.75 11.77
CA LYS A 791 21.43 -3.14 11.23
C LYS A 791 21.40 -3.25 9.70
N PRO A 792 21.76 -2.18 8.99
CA PRO A 792 21.90 -2.22 7.54
C PRO A 792 22.93 -3.26 7.08
N GLY A 793 22.79 -3.71 5.84
CA GLY A 793 23.72 -4.64 5.20
C GLY A 793 23.04 -5.40 4.07
N LYS A 794 23.34 -6.69 3.92
CA LYS A 794 22.72 -7.56 2.91
C LYS A 794 22.30 -8.89 3.53
N ILE A 795 21.14 -9.40 3.15
CA ILE A 795 20.73 -10.77 3.43
C ILE A 795 21.09 -11.63 2.23
N ARG A 796 21.64 -12.82 2.49
CA ARG A 796 21.98 -13.83 1.46
C ARG A 796 21.21 -15.11 1.75
N LEU A 797 20.29 -15.47 0.87
CA LEU A 797 19.56 -16.73 0.90
C LEU A 797 20.21 -17.73 -0.07
N ARG A 798 20.49 -18.94 0.41
CA ARG A 798 20.86 -20.10 -0.41
C ARG A 798 19.86 -21.22 -0.20
N ALA A 799 19.33 -21.75 -1.30
CA ALA A 799 18.38 -22.86 -1.30
C ALA A 799 18.99 -24.06 -2.04
N SER A 800 19.03 -25.22 -1.39
CA SER A 800 19.70 -26.42 -1.90
C SER A 800 18.84 -27.67 -1.77
N ALA A 801 18.88 -28.53 -2.78
CA ALA A 801 18.20 -29.82 -2.78
C ALA A 801 19.05 -30.86 -3.52
N LYS A 802 18.92 -32.13 -3.13
CA LYS A 802 19.70 -33.22 -3.72
C LYS A 802 19.50 -33.27 -5.25
N GLY A 803 20.61 -33.23 -5.99
CA GLY A 803 20.61 -33.35 -7.46
C GLY A 803 20.20 -32.08 -8.23
N LEU A 804 19.96 -30.95 -7.56
CA LEU A 804 19.69 -29.66 -8.22
C LEU A 804 20.85 -28.70 -8.06
N LYS A 805 21.01 -27.77 -9.02
CA LYS A 805 21.83 -26.57 -8.83
C LYS A 805 21.20 -25.67 -7.76
N THR A 806 21.99 -25.29 -6.77
CA THR A 806 21.62 -24.36 -5.69
C THR A 806 21.14 -23.02 -6.26
N GLY A 807 20.05 -22.49 -5.69
CA GLY A 807 19.59 -21.13 -5.93
C GLY A 807 20.18 -20.18 -4.91
N GLU A 808 20.61 -18.99 -5.34
CA GLU A 808 21.09 -17.91 -4.47
C GLU A 808 20.31 -16.62 -4.74
N PHE A 809 20.00 -15.87 -3.68
CA PHE A 809 19.28 -14.60 -3.71
C PHE A 809 19.90 -13.64 -2.69
N GLU A 810 20.08 -12.37 -3.06
CA GLU A 810 20.55 -11.32 -2.17
C GLU A 810 19.56 -10.16 -2.14
N ILE A 811 19.36 -9.56 -0.97
CA ILE A 811 18.55 -8.35 -0.81
C ILE A 811 19.22 -7.40 0.19
N PRO A 812 19.37 -6.10 -0.12
CA PRO A 812 19.89 -5.12 0.82
C PRO A 812 18.91 -4.82 1.96
N VAL A 813 19.49 -4.52 3.13
CA VAL A 813 18.78 -3.98 4.29
C VAL A 813 19.31 -2.57 4.53
N THR A 814 18.44 -1.57 4.48
CA THR A 814 18.82 -0.14 4.50
C THR A 814 18.51 0.50 5.84
N GLU A 815 19.17 1.63 6.13
CA GLU A 815 18.89 2.40 7.36
C GLU A 815 17.41 2.76 7.47
N TYR A 816 16.90 2.64 8.69
CA TYR A 816 15.55 3.01 9.08
C TYR A 816 15.66 3.95 10.27
N SER A 817 15.28 5.22 10.10
CA SER A 817 15.19 6.17 11.22
C SER A 817 13.78 6.17 11.80
N THR A 818 13.68 6.04 13.12
CA THR A 818 12.42 6.14 13.89
C THR A 818 12.06 7.57 14.27
N GLU A 819 12.90 8.56 13.90
CA GLU A 819 12.46 9.95 13.90
C GLU A 819 11.23 10.03 13.01
N LYS A 820 10.13 10.59 13.55
CA LYS A 820 8.82 10.72 12.91
C LYS A 820 8.96 10.76 11.39
N GLU A 821 8.22 9.91 10.68
CA GLU A 821 7.88 10.14 9.27
C GLU A 821 7.16 11.51 9.19
N ASP A 822 7.94 12.58 9.26
CA ASP A 822 7.68 13.76 8.45
C ASP A 822 7.85 13.22 7.03
N TYR A 823 6.73 12.78 6.44
CA TYR A 823 6.66 12.39 5.04
C TYR A 823 7.43 13.43 4.25
N GLU A 824 8.56 13.05 3.66
CA GLU A 824 9.22 13.94 2.71
C GLU A 824 8.23 14.10 1.54
N PRO A 825 7.70 15.31 1.31
CA PRO A 825 6.58 15.48 0.40
C PRO A 825 7.04 15.20 -1.03
N PHE A 826 6.16 14.60 -1.84
CA PHE A 826 6.42 14.51 -3.28
C PHE A 826 6.44 15.92 -3.88
N TYR A 827 7.47 16.23 -4.67
CA TYR A 827 7.67 17.57 -5.20
C TYR A 827 7.01 17.76 -6.57
N LYS A 828 6.12 18.73 -6.64
CA LYS A 828 5.41 19.19 -7.83
C LYS A 828 5.99 20.55 -8.19
N GLY A 829 6.78 20.61 -9.26
CA GLY A 829 7.53 21.81 -9.60
C GLY A 829 7.32 22.31 -11.02
N ALA A 830 7.87 23.48 -11.29
CA ALA A 830 7.99 24.03 -12.63
C ALA A 830 9.25 24.88 -12.76
N ASP A 831 9.83 24.89 -13.95
CA ASP A 831 10.78 25.92 -14.36
C ASP A 831 10.01 27.13 -14.87
N ILE A 832 10.22 28.29 -14.23
CA ILE A 832 9.54 29.55 -14.58
C ILE A 832 10.55 30.68 -14.85
N SER A 833 11.75 30.33 -15.31
CA SER A 833 12.86 31.27 -15.37
C SER A 833 12.67 32.41 -16.38
N TRP A 834 11.68 32.32 -17.28
CA TRP A 834 11.37 33.38 -18.25
C TRP A 834 10.37 34.43 -17.74
N VAL A 835 9.74 34.21 -16.59
CA VAL A 835 8.65 35.06 -16.09
C VAL A 835 9.04 36.55 -16.02
N THR A 836 10.25 36.87 -15.61
CA THR A 836 10.70 38.26 -15.47
C THR A 836 10.89 38.96 -16.81
N GLU A 837 11.30 38.24 -17.85
CA GLU A 837 11.32 38.77 -19.22
C GLU A 837 9.89 39.02 -19.71
N MET A 838 9.00 38.03 -19.56
CA MET A 838 7.60 38.14 -19.97
C MET A 838 6.92 39.35 -19.30
N GLU A 839 7.13 39.53 -18.00
CA GLU A 839 6.66 40.70 -17.24
C GLU A 839 7.22 42.02 -17.79
N SER A 840 8.50 42.04 -18.19
CA SER A 840 9.13 43.24 -18.78
C SER A 840 8.52 43.63 -20.12
N GLN A 841 7.99 42.65 -20.86
CA GLN A 841 7.25 42.83 -22.11
C GLN A 841 5.77 43.16 -21.87
N GLY A 842 5.34 43.32 -20.61
CA GLY A 842 3.98 43.66 -20.23
C GLY A 842 3.01 42.47 -20.19
N HIS A 843 3.53 41.22 -20.26
CA HIS A 843 2.70 40.03 -20.09
C HIS A 843 2.21 39.92 -18.66
N LYS A 844 0.99 39.42 -18.49
CA LYS A 844 0.30 39.29 -17.21
C LYS A 844 -0.27 37.90 -17.09
N PHE A 845 -0.25 37.36 -15.89
CA PHE A 845 -0.79 36.04 -15.60
C PHE A 845 -2.11 36.17 -14.85
N TYR A 846 -3.03 35.26 -15.13
CA TYR A 846 -4.35 35.24 -14.52
C TYR A 846 -4.69 33.84 -14.04
N ASN A 847 -5.35 33.74 -12.89
CA ASN A 847 -5.96 32.47 -12.52
C ASN A 847 -7.20 32.18 -13.39
N LYS A 848 -7.79 31.00 -13.22
CA LYS A 848 -8.99 30.58 -13.97
C LYS A 848 -10.21 31.48 -13.74
N LYS A 849 -10.23 32.24 -12.65
CA LYS A 849 -11.29 33.23 -12.35
C LYS A 849 -11.07 34.57 -13.07
N GLY A 850 -9.94 34.73 -13.76
CA GLY A 850 -9.54 35.97 -14.43
C GLY A 850 -8.93 37.01 -13.50
N GLU A 851 -8.49 36.63 -12.30
CA GLU A 851 -7.78 37.51 -11.39
C GLU A 851 -6.29 37.55 -11.76
N GLU A 852 -5.72 38.75 -11.87
CA GLU A 852 -4.28 38.94 -12.13
C GLU A 852 -3.45 38.40 -10.94
N LYS A 853 -2.42 37.61 -11.22
CA LYS A 853 -1.52 37.00 -10.24
C LYS A 853 -0.06 37.17 -10.68
N GLU A 854 0.84 37.25 -9.70
CA GLU A 854 2.27 37.02 -9.97
C GLU A 854 2.48 35.52 -10.26
N CYS A 855 3.31 35.17 -11.24
CA CYS A 855 3.41 33.80 -11.76
C CYS A 855 3.80 32.77 -10.69
N THR A 856 4.76 33.08 -9.82
CA THR A 856 5.17 32.16 -8.73
C THR A 856 4.02 31.89 -7.76
N SER A 857 3.26 32.94 -7.40
CA SER A 857 2.04 32.79 -6.61
C SER A 857 0.96 31.99 -7.35
N LEU A 858 0.85 32.11 -8.67
CA LEU A 858 -0.07 31.34 -9.48
C LEU A 858 0.35 29.85 -9.54
N MET A 859 1.63 29.54 -9.67
CA MET A 859 2.14 28.16 -9.59
C MET A 859 1.80 27.53 -8.24
N LYS A 860 1.94 28.28 -7.14
CA LYS A 860 1.49 27.82 -5.82
C LYS A 860 -0.01 27.56 -5.75
N GLU A 861 -0.81 28.43 -6.38
CA GLU A 861 -2.28 28.26 -6.51
C GLU A 861 -2.63 27.00 -7.34
N LEU A 862 -1.79 26.65 -8.32
CA LEU A 862 -1.88 25.45 -9.16
C LEU A 862 -1.33 24.17 -8.50
N GLY A 863 -1.06 24.19 -7.20
CA GLY A 863 -0.70 23.00 -6.43
C GLY A 863 0.80 22.70 -6.37
N LEU A 864 1.64 23.50 -7.04
CA LEU A 864 3.09 23.31 -7.02
C LEU A 864 3.67 23.67 -5.64
N ASN A 865 4.73 22.96 -5.25
CA ASN A 865 5.45 23.17 -4.00
C ASN A 865 6.96 23.39 -4.20
N ALA A 866 7.45 23.38 -5.44
CA ALA A 866 8.83 23.67 -5.78
C ALA A 866 8.95 24.52 -7.06
N ILE A 867 10.04 25.27 -7.20
CA ILE A 867 10.38 26.04 -8.40
C ILE A 867 11.81 25.70 -8.81
N ARG A 868 12.01 25.50 -10.11
CA ARG A 868 13.32 25.37 -10.75
C ARG A 868 13.69 26.70 -11.41
N LEU A 869 14.91 27.17 -11.18
CA LEU A 869 15.42 28.42 -11.75
C LEU A 869 16.79 28.20 -12.41
N ARG A 870 16.90 28.63 -13.65
CA ARG A 870 18.12 28.59 -14.43
C ARG A 870 19.06 29.73 -14.07
N VAL A 871 20.35 29.49 -14.21
CA VAL A 871 21.38 30.52 -14.14
C VAL A 871 22.43 30.33 -15.23
N TRP A 872 22.73 31.43 -15.93
CA TRP A 872 23.74 31.51 -17.00
C TRP A 872 24.95 32.32 -16.54
N VAL A 873 26.07 32.16 -17.23
CA VAL A 873 27.34 32.78 -16.86
C VAL A 873 27.36 34.26 -17.23
N ASN A 874 27.13 34.61 -18.50
CA ASN A 874 27.05 36.00 -18.98
C ASN A 874 25.85 36.21 -19.91
N PRO A 875 24.61 36.21 -19.38
CA PRO A 875 23.41 36.45 -20.19
C PRO A 875 23.43 37.84 -20.83
N LYS A 876 23.22 37.92 -22.15
CA LYS A 876 23.28 39.18 -22.92
C LYS A 876 22.26 40.24 -22.49
N GLU A 877 21.08 39.80 -22.02
CA GLU A 877 19.95 40.67 -21.70
C GLU A 877 19.60 40.67 -20.20
N GLY A 878 20.43 40.02 -19.38
CA GLY A 878 20.25 39.96 -17.92
C GLY A 878 19.24 38.93 -17.42
N TRP A 879 18.45 38.31 -18.29
CA TRP A 879 17.55 37.20 -17.95
C TRP A 879 18.32 35.93 -17.61
N SER A 880 17.87 35.18 -16.60
CA SER A 880 18.63 34.06 -16.03
C SER A 880 20.04 34.45 -15.53
N SER A 881 20.27 35.73 -15.22
CA SER A 881 21.46 36.16 -14.48
C SER A 881 21.36 35.78 -13.01
N LYS A 882 22.47 35.92 -12.27
CA LYS A 882 22.46 35.81 -10.80
C LYS A 882 21.41 36.73 -10.18
N GLU A 883 21.34 37.98 -10.62
CA GLU A 883 20.42 38.98 -10.10
C GLU A 883 18.95 38.64 -10.37
N ASP A 884 18.66 38.11 -11.56
CA ASP A 884 17.32 37.70 -11.98
C ASP A 884 16.87 36.41 -11.26
N MET A 885 17.75 35.41 -11.18
CA MET A 885 17.51 34.19 -10.41
C MET A 885 17.24 34.51 -8.94
N LEU A 886 18.02 35.40 -8.30
CA LEU A 886 17.78 35.84 -6.92
C LEU A 886 16.41 36.52 -6.77
N LYS A 887 15.98 37.31 -7.76
CA LYS A 887 14.65 37.93 -7.77
C LYS A 887 13.55 36.88 -7.74
N LEU A 888 13.63 35.85 -8.58
CA LEU A 888 12.66 34.76 -8.62
C LEU A 888 12.76 33.85 -7.38
N ALA A 889 13.97 33.59 -6.86
CA ALA A 889 14.18 32.82 -5.64
C ALA A 889 13.53 33.47 -4.42
N ARG A 890 13.57 34.81 -4.32
CA ARG A 890 12.81 35.56 -3.30
C ARG A 890 11.30 35.34 -3.43
N ARG A 891 10.77 35.28 -4.65
CA ARG A 891 9.35 35.00 -4.89
C ARG A 891 8.99 33.57 -4.49
N ALA A 892 9.82 32.59 -4.83
CA ALA A 892 9.63 31.19 -4.41
C ALA A 892 9.63 31.06 -2.87
N LYS A 893 10.61 31.68 -2.20
CA LYS A 893 10.70 31.75 -0.74
C LYS A 893 9.45 32.39 -0.12
N ALA A 894 8.98 33.51 -0.67
CA ALA A 894 7.80 34.22 -0.18
C ALA A 894 6.51 33.37 -0.29
N ASN A 895 6.46 32.45 -1.26
CA ASN A 895 5.35 31.51 -1.46
C ASN A 895 5.55 30.16 -0.74
N GLY A 896 6.61 30.02 0.06
CA GLY A 896 6.95 28.77 0.76
C GLY A 896 7.09 27.60 -0.20
N MET A 897 7.83 27.80 -1.29
CA MET A 897 8.16 26.78 -2.28
C MET A 897 9.64 26.44 -2.17
N GLU A 898 9.97 25.15 -2.32
CA GLU A 898 11.36 24.70 -2.38
C GLU A 898 12.03 25.17 -3.68
N LEU A 899 13.35 25.36 -3.62
CA LEU A 899 14.11 25.90 -4.75
C LEU A 899 15.08 24.85 -5.31
N MET A 900 15.03 24.68 -6.63
CA MET A 900 16.06 24.03 -7.43
C MET A 900 16.79 25.08 -8.26
N VAL A 901 18.12 25.09 -8.22
CA VAL A 901 18.94 25.97 -9.06
C VAL A 901 19.61 25.15 -10.14
N ASP A 902 19.44 25.53 -11.39
CA ASP A 902 20.03 24.85 -12.54
C ASP A 902 21.13 25.67 -13.20
N PHE A 903 22.37 25.20 -13.07
CA PHE A 903 23.53 25.79 -13.71
C PHE A 903 23.73 25.19 -15.09
N HIS A 904 23.42 25.97 -16.12
CA HIS A 904 23.69 25.56 -17.51
C HIS A 904 25.18 25.61 -17.87
N TYR A 905 25.98 26.41 -17.14
CA TYR A 905 27.38 26.69 -17.46
C TYR A 905 27.58 27.19 -18.90
N SER A 906 26.65 28.00 -19.39
CA SER A 906 26.63 28.60 -20.73
C SER A 906 26.23 30.08 -20.63
N ASP A 907 26.50 30.87 -21.66
CA ASP A 907 26.01 32.26 -21.77
C ASP A 907 24.54 32.33 -22.26
N TRP A 908 24.00 31.19 -22.73
CA TRP A 908 22.63 31.04 -23.24
C TRP A 908 22.10 29.63 -22.96
N TRP A 909 20.85 29.36 -23.32
CA TRP A 909 20.19 28.05 -23.19
C TRP A 909 21.07 26.90 -23.73
N ALA A 910 21.20 25.85 -22.93
CA ALA A 910 22.00 24.66 -23.23
C ALA A 910 21.07 23.45 -23.32
N ASP A 911 21.23 22.64 -24.37
CA ASP A 911 20.45 21.44 -24.67
C ASP A 911 21.35 20.40 -25.37
N PRO A 912 20.89 19.16 -25.64
CA PRO A 912 21.73 18.12 -26.23
C PRO A 912 22.36 18.47 -27.60
N GLY A 913 21.85 19.47 -28.32
CA GLY A 913 22.41 19.97 -29.58
C GLY A 913 23.32 21.20 -29.43
N GLN A 914 23.44 21.78 -28.22
CA GLN A 914 24.22 22.99 -27.94
C GLN A 914 24.69 23.07 -26.48
N GLN A 915 25.95 22.73 -26.23
CA GLN A 915 26.61 22.82 -24.91
C GLN A 915 27.84 23.73 -24.96
N HIS A 916 27.69 24.89 -25.58
CA HIS A 916 28.80 25.80 -25.87
C HIS A 916 29.43 26.37 -24.60
N LYS A 917 30.76 26.48 -24.62
CA LYS A 917 31.53 27.14 -23.57
C LYS A 917 31.24 28.65 -23.55
N PRO A 918 31.02 29.27 -22.38
CA PRO A 918 30.91 30.72 -22.22
C PRO A 918 32.05 31.48 -22.88
N ALA A 919 31.76 32.64 -23.46
CA ALA A 919 32.74 33.49 -24.13
C ALA A 919 33.90 33.87 -23.20
N ALA A 920 33.59 34.15 -21.92
CA ALA A 920 34.58 34.46 -20.90
C ALA A 920 35.56 33.29 -20.60
N TRP A 921 35.16 32.06 -20.93
CA TRP A 921 35.92 30.85 -20.57
C TRP A 921 36.63 30.20 -21.75
N LYS A 922 36.41 30.68 -22.99
CA LYS A 922 36.87 30.05 -24.24
C LYS A 922 38.38 29.76 -24.31
N ASN A 923 39.21 30.63 -23.71
CA ASN A 923 40.68 30.52 -23.78
C ASN A 923 41.33 30.08 -22.45
N LEU A 924 40.54 29.54 -21.51
CA LEU A 924 41.08 29.04 -20.24
C LEU A 924 41.70 27.66 -20.40
N SER A 925 42.85 27.45 -19.77
CA SER A 925 43.38 26.10 -19.52
C SER A 925 42.40 25.30 -18.68
N PHE A 926 42.41 23.96 -18.77
CA PHE A 926 41.42 23.12 -18.10
C PHE A 926 41.33 23.36 -16.58
N ASP A 927 42.45 23.54 -15.88
CA ASP A 927 42.42 23.87 -14.45
C ASP A 927 41.77 25.22 -14.14
N LYS A 928 42.02 26.23 -14.98
CA LYS A 928 41.39 27.55 -14.84
C LYS A 928 39.89 27.50 -15.19
N LEU A 929 39.49 26.62 -16.11
CA LEU A 929 38.10 26.39 -16.45
C LEU A 929 37.33 25.79 -15.26
N LYS A 930 37.90 24.76 -14.61
CA LYS A 930 37.33 24.18 -13.37
C LYS A 930 37.18 25.22 -12.27
N THR A 931 38.21 26.05 -12.06
CA THR A 931 38.15 27.15 -11.10
C THR A 931 37.05 28.15 -11.45
N ALA A 932 36.97 28.61 -12.71
CA ALA A 932 35.95 29.56 -13.14
C ALA A 932 34.52 29.01 -12.99
N MET A 933 34.31 27.73 -13.29
CA MET A 933 33.05 27.03 -13.07
C MET A 933 32.69 26.99 -11.58
N ALA A 934 33.62 26.54 -10.72
CA ALA A 934 33.41 26.48 -9.28
C ALA A 934 33.16 27.86 -8.65
N ASP A 935 33.87 28.89 -9.10
CA ASP A 935 33.71 30.27 -8.63
C ASP A 935 32.34 30.83 -9.01
N HIS A 936 31.87 30.58 -10.24
CA HIS A 936 30.51 30.97 -10.66
C HIS A 936 29.43 30.26 -9.82
N THR A 937 29.57 28.94 -9.60
CA THR A 937 28.64 28.19 -8.75
C THR A 937 28.61 28.76 -7.33
N LYS A 938 29.79 29.02 -6.73
CA LYS A 938 29.87 29.60 -5.38
C LYS A 938 29.29 30.99 -5.30
N ASP A 939 29.62 31.88 -6.24
CA ASP A 939 29.13 33.27 -6.25
C ASP A 939 27.60 33.33 -6.25
N VAL A 940 26.94 32.50 -7.06
CA VAL A 940 25.47 32.40 -7.11
C VAL A 940 24.89 31.83 -5.81
N LEU A 941 25.46 30.74 -5.29
CA LEU A 941 24.97 30.09 -4.07
C LEU A 941 25.24 30.92 -2.80
N GLU A 942 26.36 31.62 -2.73
CA GLU A 942 26.68 32.53 -1.63
C GLU A 942 25.73 33.73 -1.61
N ALA A 943 25.30 34.21 -2.79
CA ALA A 943 24.27 35.24 -2.87
C ALA A 943 22.91 34.75 -2.34
N LEU A 944 22.50 33.51 -2.65
CA LEU A 944 21.30 32.90 -2.04
C LEU A 944 21.44 32.76 -0.52
N LYS A 945 22.61 32.30 -0.05
CA LYS A 945 22.93 32.14 1.37
C LYS A 945 22.85 33.47 2.12
N ALA A 946 23.34 34.55 1.52
CA ALA A 946 23.26 35.90 2.07
C ALA A 946 21.81 36.39 2.26
N GLU A 947 20.87 35.91 1.44
CA GLU A 947 19.43 36.18 1.57
C GLU A 947 18.69 35.14 2.44
N GLY A 948 19.43 34.23 3.07
CA GLY A 948 18.89 33.14 3.88
C GLY A 948 17.99 32.20 3.07
N ILE A 949 18.27 32.02 1.77
CA ILE A 949 17.59 31.07 0.90
C ILE A 949 18.52 29.88 0.72
N THR A 950 18.02 28.69 1.06
CA THR A 950 18.74 27.43 0.84
C THR A 950 18.10 26.74 -0.36
N PRO A 951 18.83 26.52 -1.47
CA PRO A 951 18.32 25.67 -2.53
C PRO A 951 18.31 24.22 -2.04
N LYS A 952 17.18 23.54 -2.18
CA LYS A 952 17.08 22.13 -1.81
C LYS A 952 17.85 21.25 -2.80
N TRP A 953 17.83 21.63 -4.08
CA TRP A 953 18.57 20.95 -5.15
C TRP A 953 19.40 21.91 -5.98
N VAL A 954 20.52 21.42 -6.49
CA VAL A 954 21.34 22.13 -7.47
C VAL A 954 21.70 21.18 -8.61
N GLN A 955 21.34 21.55 -9.85
CA GLN A 955 21.76 20.84 -11.05
C GLN A 955 23.13 21.34 -11.52
N VAL A 956 24.01 20.40 -11.84
CA VAL A 956 25.33 20.69 -12.43
C VAL A 956 25.26 20.29 -13.90
N GLY A 957 24.85 21.26 -14.73
CA GLY A 957 24.59 21.07 -16.15
C GLY A 957 23.13 20.75 -16.44
N ASN A 958 22.70 21.10 -17.66
CA ASN A 958 21.35 20.86 -18.19
C ASN A 958 21.41 19.87 -19.37
N GLU A 959 20.67 18.76 -19.29
CA GLU A 959 20.58 17.70 -20.32
C GLU A 959 21.95 17.30 -20.91
N ILE A 960 22.90 16.96 -20.04
CA ILE A 960 24.32 16.81 -20.40
C ILE A 960 24.68 15.44 -21.01
N ARG A 961 23.73 14.75 -21.66
CA ARG A 961 24.01 13.51 -22.41
C ARG A 961 25.22 13.61 -23.33
N PRO A 962 25.41 14.68 -24.14
CA PRO A 962 26.60 14.86 -24.97
C PRO A 962 27.80 15.49 -24.22
N GLY A 963 27.73 15.59 -22.90
CA GLY A 963 28.66 16.32 -22.06
C GLY A 963 28.30 17.79 -21.92
N MET A 964 29.23 18.59 -21.40
CA MET A 964 29.06 20.04 -21.23
C MET A 964 30.36 20.80 -21.53
N LEU A 965 30.27 22.11 -21.77
CA LEU A 965 31.43 22.98 -22.04
C LEU A 965 32.30 22.47 -23.21
N TRP A 966 31.66 22.19 -24.35
CA TRP A 966 32.34 21.70 -25.55
C TRP A 966 33.46 22.65 -26.00
N ASP A 967 34.57 22.07 -26.48
CA ASP A 967 35.73 22.79 -26.99
C ASP A 967 36.36 22.04 -28.16
N GLU A 968 36.79 22.78 -29.18
CA GLU A 968 37.51 22.20 -30.31
C GLU A 968 38.91 21.74 -29.88
N ASN A 969 39.45 22.33 -28.80
CA ASN A 969 40.64 21.81 -28.13
C ASN A 969 40.26 20.58 -27.25
N PRO A 970 40.73 19.36 -27.58
CA PRO A 970 40.38 18.15 -26.84
C PRO A 970 40.85 18.16 -25.38
N GLU A 971 41.89 18.93 -25.06
CA GLU A 971 42.43 19.05 -23.70
C GLU A 971 41.47 19.79 -22.74
N THR A 972 40.52 20.55 -23.28
CA THR A 972 39.58 21.40 -22.53
C THR A 972 38.11 21.14 -22.87
N SER A 973 37.84 20.14 -23.72
CA SER A 973 36.49 19.67 -24.07
C SER A 973 35.93 18.81 -22.93
N GLY A 974 34.64 18.98 -22.61
CA GLY A 974 33.89 18.12 -21.70
C GLY A 974 32.85 17.24 -22.40
N ALA A 975 33.07 16.86 -23.66
CA ALA A 975 32.13 16.01 -24.40
C ALA A 975 32.16 14.54 -23.93
N SER A 976 30.99 13.90 -23.84
CA SER A 976 30.83 12.48 -23.45
C SER A 976 30.98 11.49 -24.63
N TYR A 977 30.92 11.99 -25.86
CA TYR A 977 31.24 11.28 -27.10
C TYR A 977 31.73 12.27 -28.16
N ASP A 978 32.25 11.78 -29.28
CA ASP A 978 32.71 12.63 -30.39
C ASP A 978 31.51 13.33 -31.04
N ILE A 979 31.36 14.64 -30.82
CA ILE A 979 30.27 15.45 -31.37
C ILE A 979 30.63 15.87 -32.79
N ARG A 980 29.80 15.50 -33.76
CA ARG A 980 30.02 15.84 -35.17
C ARG A 980 29.41 17.19 -35.50
N GLU A 981 29.86 17.81 -36.58
CA GLU A 981 29.28 19.07 -37.05
C GLU A 981 27.75 18.99 -37.24
N CYS A 982 27.25 17.87 -37.76
CA CYS A 982 25.81 17.64 -37.94
C CYS A 982 25.02 17.47 -36.64
N ASP A 983 25.68 17.18 -35.51
CA ASP A 983 25.04 17.03 -34.20
C ASP A 983 24.85 18.42 -33.52
N VAL A 984 25.50 19.47 -34.03
CA VAL A 984 25.44 20.84 -33.47
C VAL A 984 24.28 21.60 -34.09
N LYS A 985 23.31 21.98 -33.25
CA LYS A 985 22.03 22.61 -33.64
C LYS A 985 22.18 23.85 -34.53
N GLU A 986 23.18 24.68 -34.25
CA GLU A 986 23.42 25.95 -34.98
C GLU A 986 24.23 25.78 -36.28
N SER A 987 24.81 24.60 -36.55
CA SER A 987 25.74 24.44 -37.66
C SER A 987 25.05 24.44 -39.03
N GLY A 988 23.81 23.93 -39.10
CA GLY A 988 23.14 23.60 -40.37
C GLY A 988 23.90 22.62 -41.27
N SER A 989 25.00 22.04 -40.78
CA SER A 989 25.93 21.20 -41.54
C SER A 989 25.42 19.77 -41.62
N LYS A 990 25.61 19.12 -42.77
CA LYS A 990 25.41 17.66 -42.92
C LYS A 990 26.71 16.87 -42.73
N SER A 991 27.80 17.55 -42.40
CA SER A 991 29.12 16.94 -42.23
C SER A 991 29.16 16.07 -40.98
N THR A 992 29.70 14.86 -41.13
CA THR A 992 29.95 13.94 -40.02
C THR A 992 31.35 14.11 -39.42
N ALA A 993 32.08 15.16 -39.80
CA ALA A 993 33.38 15.47 -39.21
C ALA A 993 33.24 15.77 -37.71
N VAL A 994 34.15 15.20 -36.90
CA VAL A 994 34.16 15.43 -35.46
C VAL A 994 34.60 16.87 -35.19
N LYS A 995 33.71 17.64 -34.54
CA LYS A 995 33.94 19.04 -34.17
C LYS A 995 34.44 19.15 -32.72
N PHE A 996 33.85 18.40 -31.80
CA PHE A 996 34.26 18.37 -30.40
C PHE A 996 34.61 16.94 -30.00
N ARG A 997 35.86 16.72 -29.58
CA ARG A 997 36.36 15.38 -29.23
C ARG A 997 35.87 14.97 -27.85
N MET A 998 35.55 13.69 -27.70
CA MET A 998 35.19 13.03 -26.44
C MET A 998 36.32 13.13 -25.42
N ASN A 999 35.97 13.47 -24.17
CA ASN A 999 36.89 13.43 -23.04
C ASN A 999 36.15 13.23 -21.71
N TRP A 1000 35.90 11.96 -21.35
CA TRP A 1000 35.20 11.58 -20.12
C TRP A 1000 35.89 12.00 -18.83
N LYS A 1001 37.23 11.98 -18.81
CA LYS A 1001 37.99 12.45 -17.66
C LYS A 1001 37.72 13.93 -17.39
N ASN A 1002 37.74 14.74 -18.44
CA ASN A 1002 37.42 16.16 -18.32
C ASN A 1002 35.97 16.38 -17.87
N LEU A 1003 35.00 15.67 -18.46
CA LEU A 1003 33.60 15.79 -18.06
C LEU A 1003 33.39 15.46 -16.57
N ALA A 1004 33.99 14.37 -16.08
CA ALA A 1004 33.92 13.99 -14.67
C ALA A 1004 34.56 15.05 -13.75
N GLU A 1005 35.72 15.61 -14.11
CA GLU A 1005 36.35 16.67 -13.33
C GLU A 1005 35.56 17.99 -13.33
N LEU A 1006 34.87 18.32 -14.43
CA LEU A 1006 33.96 19.47 -14.48
C LEU A 1006 32.75 19.25 -13.57
N ILE A 1007 32.06 18.10 -13.67
CA ILE A 1007 30.93 17.75 -12.78
C ILE A 1007 31.36 17.80 -11.31
N ASN A 1008 32.53 17.23 -10.99
CA ASN A 1008 33.08 17.26 -9.63
C ASN A 1008 33.37 18.68 -9.14
N SER A 1009 33.83 19.58 -10.02
CA SER A 1009 34.08 20.98 -9.67
C SER A 1009 32.79 21.70 -9.28
N GLY A 1010 31.70 21.46 -10.01
CA GLY A 1010 30.36 21.95 -9.65
C GLY A 1010 29.85 21.32 -8.36
N TYR A 1011 29.93 20.00 -8.23
CA TYR A 1011 29.52 19.27 -7.02
C TYR A 1011 30.23 19.78 -5.76
N ASP A 1012 31.55 19.86 -5.79
CA ASP A 1012 32.36 20.29 -4.64
C ASP A 1012 32.10 21.78 -4.32
N ALA A 1013 31.83 22.62 -5.32
CA ALA A 1013 31.41 24.00 -5.12
C ALA A 1013 30.06 24.08 -4.39
N VAL A 1014 29.05 23.32 -4.82
CA VAL A 1014 27.74 23.25 -4.13
C VAL A 1014 27.94 22.83 -2.67
N LYS A 1015 28.62 21.71 -2.44
CA LYS A 1015 28.81 21.16 -1.10
C LYS A 1015 29.60 22.08 -0.17
N SER A 1016 30.48 22.93 -0.72
CA SER A 1016 31.22 23.92 0.07
C SER A 1016 30.34 25.06 0.61
N VAL A 1017 29.27 25.43 -0.09
CA VAL A 1017 28.36 26.52 0.32
C VAL A 1017 27.17 25.96 1.11
N PHE A 1018 26.54 24.92 0.58
CA PHE A 1018 25.38 24.22 1.14
C PHE A 1018 25.63 22.70 1.19
N PRO A 1019 26.24 22.18 2.26
CA PRO A 1019 26.57 20.75 2.36
C PRO A 1019 25.33 19.85 2.34
N GLY A 1020 24.17 20.38 2.75
CA GLY A 1020 22.89 19.66 2.76
C GLY A 1020 22.08 19.73 1.46
N SER A 1021 22.50 20.51 0.44
CA SER A 1021 21.79 20.56 -0.85
C SER A 1021 22.13 19.33 -1.68
N THR A 1022 21.12 18.75 -2.34
CA THR A 1022 21.29 17.59 -3.23
C THR A 1022 21.79 18.04 -4.60
N VAL A 1023 22.89 17.44 -5.07
CA VAL A 1023 23.47 17.73 -6.40
C VAL A 1023 22.92 16.74 -7.43
N ILE A 1024 22.28 17.29 -8.47
CA ILE A 1024 21.65 16.53 -9.55
C ILE A 1024 22.53 16.56 -10.80
N VAL A 1025 22.75 15.39 -11.40
CA VAL A 1025 23.23 15.24 -12.78
C VAL A 1025 22.06 14.86 -13.66
N HIS A 1026 21.83 15.62 -14.73
CA HIS A 1026 20.60 15.59 -15.50
C HIS A 1026 20.84 15.22 -16.97
N LEU A 1027 20.08 14.26 -17.48
CA LEU A 1027 20.10 13.80 -18.88
C LEU A 1027 18.70 13.91 -19.53
N ASP A 1028 18.69 13.98 -20.87
CA ASP A 1028 17.49 13.82 -21.70
C ASP A 1028 17.05 12.35 -21.80
N ASN A 1029 15.94 12.08 -22.49
CA ASN A 1029 15.49 10.73 -22.85
C ASN A 1029 15.31 9.75 -21.67
N GLY A 1030 14.56 10.14 -20.64
CA GLY A 1030 14.31 9.34 -19.43
C GLY A 1030 13.74 7.93 -19.66
N TYR A 1031 13.19 7.65 -20.85
CA TYR A 1031 12.73 6.31 -21.26
C TYR A 1031 13.87 5.36 -21.68
N ASP A 1032 15.07 5.87 -21.98
CA ASP A 1032 16.19 5.08 -22.52
C ASP A 1032 17.10 4.56 -21.41
N LYS A 1033 16.85 3.32 -20.97
CA LYS A 1033 17.64 2.70 -19.91
C LYS A 1033 19.10 2.42 -20.27
N GLU A 1034 19.41 2.17 -21.54
CA GLU A 1034 20.78 1.90 -21.97
C GLU A 1034 21.61 3.18 -21.99
N LEU A 1035 21.00 4.30 -22.38
CA LEU A 1035 21.62 5.62 -22.30
C LEU A 1035 22.04 5.95 -20.86
N TYR A 1036 21.11 5.86 -19.90
CA TYR A 1036 21.39 6.22 -18.51
C TYR A 1036 22.44 5.29 -17.91
N ARG A 1037 22.34 3.99 -18.19
CA ARG A 1037 23.33 3.01 -17.77
C ARG A 1037 24.71 3.36 -18.32
N TRP A 1038 24.82 3.63 -19.63
CA TRP A 1038 26.09 3.98 -20.25
C TRP A 1038 26.70 5.24 -19.64
N PHE A 1039 25.92 6.33 -19.55
CA PHE A 1039 26.43 7.60 -19.08
C PHE A 1039 26.93 7.53 -17.64
N PHE A 1040 26.12 6.97 -16.73
CA PHE A 1040 26.48 6.91 -15.32
C PHE A 1040 27.53 5.84 -15.01
N ASP A 1041 27.63 4.76 -15.80
CA ASP A 1041 28.76 3.81 -15.70
C ASP A 1041 30.08 4.48 -16.09
N GLU A 1042 30.11 5.23 -17.21
CA GLU A 1042 31.30 5.95 -17.65
C GLU A 1042 31.67 7.10 -16.71
N LEU A 1043 30.68 7.87 -16.24
CA LEU A 1043 30.89 8.92 -15.26
C LEU A 1043 31.50 8.36 -13.97
N LYS A 1044 30.97 7.24 -13.46
CA LYS A 1044 31.51 6.55 -12.29
C LYS A 1044 32.93 6.04 -12.52
N ALA A 1045 33.19 5.44 -13.69
CA ALA A 1045 34.51 4.92 -14.04
C ALA A 1045 35.59 6.01 -14.07
N ASN A 1046 35.20 7.26 -14.37
CA ASN A 1046 36.07 8.43 -14.37
C ASN A 1046 36.03 9.24 -13.05
N GLY A 1047 35.35 8.73 -12.02
CA GLY A 1047 35.33 9.32 -10.67
C GLY A 1047 34.38 10.50 -10.50
N GLY A 1048 33.33 10.60 -11.33
CA GLY A 1048 32.29 11.62 -11.19
C GLY A 1048 31.44 11.45 -9.93
N LYS A 1049 30.91 12.56 -9.42
CA LYS A 1049 30.09 12.66 -8.20
C LYS A 1049 28.69 13.20 -8.52
N TRP A 1050 27.68 12.63 -7.88
CA TRP A 1050 26.30 13.10 -7.88
C TRP A 1050 25.58 12.55 -6.64
N ASP A 1051 24.49 13.20 -6.22
CA ASP A 1051 23.63 12.69 -5.15
C ASP A 1051 22.32 12.10 -5.69
N MET A 1052 21.85 12.60 -6.84
CA MET A 1052 20.57 12.27 -7.45
C MET A 1052 20.66 12.33 -8.98
N ILE A 1053 19.86 11.51 -9.66
CA ILE A 1053 19.76 11.50 -11.11
C ILE A 1053 18.53 12.33 -11.54
N GLY A 1054 18.75 13.29 -12.44
CA GLY A 1054 17.70 14.08 -13.08
C GLY A 1054 17.36 13.49 -14.44
N MET A 1055 16.07 13.41 -14.76
CA MET A 1055 15.56 12.93 -16.05
C MET A 1055 14.66 13.97 -16.71
N SER A 1056 14.84 14.18 -18.02
CA SER A 1056 13.78 14.78 -18.87
C SER A 1056 12.94 13.69 -19.53
N ILE A 1057 11.62 13.89 -19.56
CA ILE A 1057 10.71 13.02 -20.32
C ILE A 1057 9.63 13.84 -21.03
N TYR A 1058 9.57 13.74 -22.36
CA TYR A 1058 8.63 14.50 -23.19
C TYR A 1058 7.93 13.56 -24.17
N PRO A 1059 6.72 13.05 -23.84
CA PRO A 1059 6.00 12.11 -24.69
C PRO A 1059 5.86 12.57 -26.14
N TYR A 1060 5.61 13.87 -26.36
CA TYR A 1060 5.50 14.46 -27.70
C TYR A 1060 6.80 14.32 -28.52
N TRP A 1061 7.94 14.74 -27.97
CA TRP A 1061 9.23 14.64 -28.65
C TRP A 1061 9.65 13.18 -28.86
N THR A 1062 9.37 12.30 -27.90
CA THR A 1062 9.66 10.87 -28.01
C THR A 1062 8.92 10.24 -29.18
N MET A 1063 7.64 10.56 -29.38
CA MET A 1063 6.87 10.03 -30.52
C MET A 1063 7.36 10.56 -31.87
N MET A 1064 7.85 11.81 -31.90
CA MET A 1064 8.43 12.39 -33.12
C MET A 1064 9.75 11.71 -33.50
N GLU A 1065 10.56 11.34 -32.52
CA GLU A 1065 11.82 10.61 -32.73
C GLU A 1065 11.60 9.12 -32.99
N LYS A 1066 10.63 8.52 -32.30
CA LYS A 1066 10.27 7.10 -32.33
C LYS A 1066 8.78 6.93 -32.66
N PRO A 1067 8.39 6.91 -33.95
CA PRO A 1067 6.99 6.80 -34.37
C PRO A 1067 6.27 5.54 -33.87
N GLU A 1068 7.01 4.49 -33.48
CA GLU A 1068 6.49 3.27 -32.88
C GLU A 1068 6.18 3.38 -31.39
N TYR A 1069 6.65 4.44 -30.72
CA TYR A 1069 6.37 4.68 -29.30
C TYR A 1069 4.99 5.31 -29.13
N THR A 1070 4.31 4.93 -28.04
CA THR A 1070 3.12 5.62 -27.53
C THR A 1070 3.50 6.47 -26.32
N PRO A 1071 2.68 7.49 -25.95
CA PRO A 1071 2.91 8.24 -24.71
C PRO A 1071 2.95 7.34 -23.48
N GLU A 1072 2.09 6.32 -23.45
CA GLU A 1072 2.03 5.37 -22.35
C GLU A 1072 3.28 4.51 -22.26
N LYS A 1073 3.77 3.98 -23.38
CA LYS A 1073 5.03 3.24 -23.40
C LYS A 1073 6.18 4.12 -22.93
N THR A 1074 6.23 5.36 -23.38
CA THR A 1074 7.25 6.35 -22.99
C THR A 1074 7.28 6.55 -21.47
N ILE A 1075 6.11 6.74 -20.85
CA ILE A 1075 6.00 6.87 -19.39
C ILE A 1075 6.39 5.56 -18.68
N ASN A 1076 5.88 4.41 -19.14
CA ASN A 1076 6.17 3.12 -18.51
C ASN A 1076 7.67 2.77 -18.55
N ASP A 1077 8.31 2.95 -19.69
CA ASP A 1077 9.75 2.72 -19.85
C ASP A 1077 10.56 3.69 -18.96
N CYS A 1078 10.10 4.93 -18.78
CA CYS A 1078 10.72 5.89 -17.86
C CYS A 1078 10.60 5.44 -16.39
N ILE A 1079 9.43 4.93 -15.97
CA ILE A 1079 9.21 4.40 -14.62
C ILE A 1079 10.08 3.16 -14.37
N GLU A 1080 10.21 2.28 -15.35
CA GLU A 1080 11.15 1.15 -15.29
C GLU A 1080 12.58 1.66 -15.15
N ASN A 1081 12.99 2.63 -15.96
CA ASN A 1081 14.33 3.20 -15.92
C ASN A 1081 14.65 3.83 -14.56
N ILE A 1082 13.71 4.56 -13.94
CA ILE A 1082 13.85 5.09 -12.57
C ILE A 1082 14.24 3.99 -11.58
N ARG A 1083 13.55 2.84 -11.62
CA ARG A 1083 13.84 1.71 -10.72
C ARG A 1083 15.22 1.12 -11.02
N LEU A 1084 15.56 0.96 -12.29
CA LEU A 1084 16.83 0.36 -12.72
C LEU A 1084 18.05 1.22 -12.35
N VAL A 1085 17.97 2.55 -12.53
CA VAL A 1085 19.08 3.43 -12.15
C VAL A 1085 19.24 3.53 -10.64
N ASN A 1086 18.13 3.50 -9.88
CA ASN A 1086 18.18 3.45 -8.43
C ASN A 1086 18.82 2.13 -7.95
N GLU A 1087 18.40 0.99 -8.49
CA GLU A 1087 18.97 -0.32 -8.16
C GLU A 1087 20.48 -0.36 -8.45
N ARG A 1088 20.91 0.23 -9.56
CA ARG A 1088 22.31 0.19 -10.01
C ARG A 1088 23.22 1.17 -9.28
N TYR A 1089 22.76 2.39 -9.04
CA TYR A 1089 23.58 3.50 -8.54
C TYR A 1089 23.28 3.88 -7.09
N ASN A 1090 22.22 3.33 -6.50
CA ASN A 1090 21.78 3.58 -5.13
C ASN A 1090 21.59 5.08 -4.85
N CYS A 1091 20.87 5.76 -5.74
CA CYS A 1091 20.50 7.16 -5.60
C CYS A 1091 19.04 7.36 -6.02
N ASP A 1092 18.41 8.37 -5.43
CA ASP A 1092 17.05 8.79 -5.81
C ASP A 1092 17.04 9.41 -7.22
N VAL A 1093 15.83 9.54 -7.77
CA VAL A 1093 15.60 10.10 -9.11
C VAL A 1093 14.60 11.24 -9.04
N MET A 1094 14.72 12.20 -9.95
CA MET A 1094 13.74 13.25 -10.13
C MET A 1094 13.48 13.49 -11.61
N ILE A 1095 12.20 13.62 -11.98
CA ILE A 1095 11.82 14.12 -13.30
C ILE A 1095 11.94 15.64 -13.21
N VAL A 1096 13.08 16.16 -13.66
CA VAL A 1096 13.40 17.59 -13.56
C VAL A 1096 12.84 18.38 -14.74
N GLU A 1097 12.43 17.69 -15.81
CA GLU A 1097 11.73 18.31 -16.93
C GLU A 1097 10.70 17.37 -17.58
N THR A 1098 9.52 17.92 -17.85
CA THR A 1098 8.49 17.31 -18.69
C THR A 1098 7.60 18.37 -19.30
N GLY A 1099 6.80 18.01 -20.30
CA GLY A 1099 5.86 18.91 -20.97
C GLY A 1099 4.83 18.14 -21.79
N MET A 1100 3.66 18.74 -21.95
CA MET A 1100 2.51 18.19 -22.65
C MET A 1100 2.07 19.12 -23.79
N GLU A 1101 1.53 18.52 -24.85
CA GLU A 1101 1.12 19.27 -26.03
C GLU A 1101 -0.04 20.24 -25.73
N CYS A 1102 0.20 21.52 -25.99
CA CYS A 1102 -0.69 22.65 -25.72
C CYS A 1102 -0.92 23.54 -26.96
N ALA A 1103 -0.12 23.40 -28.02
CA ALA A 1103 -0.31 24.14 -29.26
C ALA A 1103 -0.36 23.24 -30.50
N ASP A 1104 -1.08 23.69 -31.54
CA ASP A 1104 -1.15 23.05 -32.85
C ASP A 1104 0.09 23.35 -33.73
N ASP A 1105 0.13 22.79 -34.95
CA ASP A 1105 1.24 22.97 -35.91
C ASP A 1105 1.48 24.43 -36.31
N ASN A 1106 0.46 25.29 -36.17
CA ASN A 1106 0.54 26.72 -36.49
C ASN A 1106 0.95 27.56 -35.26
N GLY A 1107 1.08 26.94 -34.09
CA GLY A 1107 1.38 27.60 -32.83
C GLY A 1107 0.16 28.25 -32.16
N ASN A 1108 -1.06 27.90 -32.54
CA ASN A 1108 -2.26 28.31 -31.81
C ASN A 1108 -2.55 27.34 -30.67
N LEU A 1109 -3.34 27.76 -29.67
CA LEU A 1109 -3.81 26.87 -28.60
C LEU A 1109 -4.47 25.61 -29.20
N ALA A 1110 -4.07 24.44 -28.70
CA ALA A 1110 -4.58 23.16 -29.15
C ALA A 1110 -6.07 23.01 -28.80
N ASN A 1111 -6.74 22.08 -29.49
CA ASN A 1111 -8.14 21.78 -29.21
C ASN A 1111 -8.30 21.15 -27.80
N LYS A 1112 -9.53 21.18 -27.30
CA LYS A 1112 -9.85 20.69 -25.95
C LYS A 1112 -9.49 19.21 -25.73
N GLU A 1113 -9.55 18.39 -26.78
CA GLU A 1113 -9.20 16.97 -26.69
C GLU A 1113 -7.70 16.79 -26.43
N THR A 1114 -6.85 17.49 -27.18
CA THR A 1114 -5.40 17.52 -26.97
C THR A 1114 -5.03 18.01 -25.57
N LEU A 1115 -5.64 19.12 -25.10
CA LEU A 1115 -5.39 19.64 -23.75
C LEU A 1115 -5.80 18.64 -22.65
N ASN A 1116 -6.96 17.99 -22.81
CA ASN A 1116 -7.42 16.96 -21.88
C ASN A 1116 -6.54 15.71 -21.90
N ASN A 1117 -6.00 15.34 -23.06
CA ASN A 1117 -5.03 14.26 -23.17
C ASN A 1117 -3.72 14.62 -22.49
N GLY A 1118 -3.24 15.86 -22.63
CA GLY A 1118 -2.09 16.39 -21.89
C GLY A 1118 -2.30 16.32 -20.37
N TYR A 1119 -3.46 16.74 -19.88
CA TYR A 1119 -3.85 16.57 -18.47
C TYR A 1119 -3.76 15.11 -18.01
N LYS A 1120 -4.37 14.18 -18.74
CA LYS A 1120 -4.37 12.75 -18.41
C LYS A 1120 -2.96 12.16 -18.38
N LEU A 1121 -2.12 12.53 -19.34
CA LEU A 1121 -0.75 12.03 -19.45
C LEU A 1121 0.13 12.55 -18.31
N LEU A 1122 0.06 13.85 -18.01
CA LEU A 1122 0.81 14.43 -16.90
C LEU A 1122 0.33 13.86 -15.56
N ARG A 1123 -0.98 13.71 -15.37
CA ARG A 1123 -1.53 13.08 -14.17
C ARG A 1123 -1.05 11.64 -14.04
N LYS A 1124 -1.08 10.85 -15.13
CA LYS A 1124 -0.57 9.47 -15.15
C LYS A 1124 0.92 9.40 -14.81
N LEU A 1125 1.75 10.31 -15.35
CA LEU A 1125 3.17 10.37 -15.03
C LEU A 1125 3.38 10.65 -13.53
N ILE A 1126 2.73 11.68 -12.97
CA ILE A 1126 2.83 12.03 -11.55
C ILE A 1126 2.37 10.85 -10.67
N THR A 1127 1.20 10.28 -10.96
CA THR A 1127 0.64 9.14 -10.23
C THR A 1127 1.58 7.94 -10.27
N LYS A 1128 2.13 7.58 -11.43
CA LYS A 1128 3.09 6.46 -11.52
C LYS A 1128 4.40 6.76 -10.80
N CYS A 1129 4.90 8.00 -10.84
CA CYS A 1129 6.07 8.36 -10.04
C CYS A 1129 5.81 8.17 -8.54
N ILE A 1130 4.62 8.51 -8.05
CA ILE A 1130 4.24 8.34 -6.63
C ILE A 1130 4.04 6.86 -6.28
N GLU A 1131 3.17 6.18 -7.02
CA GLU A 1131 2.65 4.86 -6.64
C GLU A 1131 3.52 3.71 -7.12
N SER A 1132 4.22 3.90 -8.24
CA SER A 1132 4.96 2.82 -8.91
C SER A 1132 6.47 2.89 -8.66
N THR A 1133 6.99 3.87 -7.92
CA THR A 1133 8.44 3.93 -7.65
C THR A 1133 8.81 3.70 -6.19
N ASP A 1134 7.86 3.33 -5.32
CA ASP A 1134 8.11 3.07 -3.89
C ASP A 1134 8.88 4.21 -3.19
N GLY A 1135 8.64 5.47 -3.59
CA GLY A 1135 9.29 6.65 -3.04
C GLY A 1135 10.69 6.98 -3.61
N ILE A 1136 11.15 6.26 -4.64
CA ILE A 1136 12.42 6.52 -5.34
C ILE A 1136 12.36 7.84 -6.14
N CYS A 1137 11.25 8.08 -6.85
CA CYS A 1137 11.05 9.34 -7.56
C CYS A 1137 10.60 10.43 -6.58
N LYS A 1138 11.39 11.50 -6.46
CA LYS A 1138 11.14 12.57 -5.48
C LYS A 1138 10.27 13.70 -6.02
N GLY A 1139 10.09 13.81 -7.33
CA GLY A 1139 9.25 14.85 -7.89
C GLY A 1139 9.18 14.89 -9.41
N VAL A 1140 8.25 15.70 -9.90
CA VAL A 1140 8.03 16.00 -11.32
C VAL A 1140 7.98 17.51 -11.51
N PHE A 1141 8.83 18.02 -12.40
CA PHE A 1141 8.92 19.43 -12.76
C PHE A 1141 8.49 19.65 -14.20
N TYR A 1142 7.55 20.57 -14.42
CA TYR A 1142 7.13 20.98 -15.75
C TYR A 1142 8.09 22.03 -16.32
N TRP A 1143 8.52 21.87 -17.56
CA TRP A 1143 9.38 22.85 -18.22
C TRP A 1143 8.55 23.97 -18.85
N GLU A 1144 8.78 25.20 -18.38
CA GLU A 1144 8.21 26.45 -18.91
C GLU A 1144 6.68 26.41 -19.14
N PRO A 1145 5.88 26.00 -18.14
CA PRO A 1145 4.43 25.94 -18.30
C PRO A 1145 3.83 27.31 -18.64
N GLU A 1146 4.43 28.41 -18.15
CA GLU A 1146 3.94 29.77 -18.34
C GLU A 1146 3.98 30.25 -19.80
N CYS A 1147 4.69 29.52 -20.68
CA CYS A 1147 4.76 29.85 -22.09
C CYS A 1147 3.37 29.80 -22.74
N LYS A 1148 3.03 30.89 -23.44
CA LYS A 1148 1.85 30.96 -24.30
C LYS A 1148 1.99 30.01 -25.50
N PRO A 1149 0.87 29.62 -26.15
CA PRO A 1149 0.89 28.73 -27.29
C PRO A 1149 1.73 29.34 -28.41
N ASN A 1150 2.66 28.56 -28.92
CA ASN A 1150 3.55 28.92 -30.01
C ASN A 1150 4.14 27.62 -30.62
N LYS A 1151 5.15 27.74 -31.49
CA LYS A 1151 5.81 26.58 -32.12
C LYS A 1151 6.58 25.67 -31.15
N TYR A 1152 6.86 26.10 -29.91
CA TYR A 1152 7.44 25.25 -28.86
C TYR A 1152 6.44 24.19 -28.36
N ARG A 1153 5.13 24.39 -28.55
CA ARG A 1153 4.00 23.47 -28.30
C ARG A 1153 3.83 22.90 -26.90
N LEU A 1154 4.84 22.91 -26.03
CA LEU A 1154 4.81 22.25 -24.72
C LEU A 1154 4.56 23.19 -23.54
N GLY A 1155 4.26 24.46 -23.79
CA GLY A 1155 3.72 25.35 -22.75
C GLY A 1155 2.43 24.77 -22.12
N ALA A 1156 1.88 25.42 -21.12
CA ALA A 1156 0.65 24.98 -20.48
C ALA A 1156 -0.32 26.14 -20.19
N PHE A 1157 -0.08 27.29 -20.78
CA PHE A 1157 -0.86 28.51 -20.61
C PHE A 1157 -1.44 28.99 -21.95
N THR A 1158 -2.55 29.71 -21.87
CA THR A 1158 -3.24 30.34 -23.00
C THR A 1158 -2.58 31.66 -23.39
N GLU A 1159 -2.92 32.19 -24.57
CA GLU A 1159 -2.37 33.47 -25.08
C GLU A 1159 -2.59 34.65 -24.12
N ASP A 1160 -3.68 34.63 -23.38
CA ASP A 1160 -4.07 35.66 -22.41
C ASP A 1160 -3.53 35.39 -20.98
N GLY A 1161 -2.60 34.45 -20.82
CA GLY A 1161 -1.87 34.23 -19.57
C GLY A 1161 -2.63 33.41 -18.51
N ARG A 1162 -3.60 32.57 -18.92
CA ARG A 1162 -4.32 31.65 -18.02
C ARG A 1162 -3.77 30.22 -18.13
N PRO A 1163 -3.77 29.43 -17.05
CA PRO A 1163 -3.40 28.03 -17.12
C PRO A 1163 -4.46 27.22 -17.88
N THR A 1164 -4.01 26.29 -18.73
CA THR A 1164 -4.85 25.27 -19.39
C THR A 1164 -5.22 24.15 -18.41
N GLU A 1165 -6.08 23.21 -18.84
CA GLU A 1165 -6.42 22.02 -18.07
C GLU A 1165 -5.21 21.12 -17.76
N ILE A 1166 -4.11 21.22 -18.53
CA ILE A 1166 -2.88 20.46 -18.29
C ILE A 1166 -2.35 20.71 -16.88
N MET A 1167 -2.34 21.97 -16.43
CA MET A 1167 -1.83 22.34 -15.11
C MET A 1167 -2.69 21.82 -13.96
N ASP A 1168 -3.93 21.41 -14.21
CA ASP A 1168 -4.77 20.74 -13.21
C ASP A 1168 -4.21 19.39 -12.79
N ALA A 1169 -3.29 18.79 -13.55
CA ALA A 1169 -2.67 17.53 -13.17
C ALA A 1169 -1.84 17.65 -11.89
N PHE A 1170 -1.30 18.83 -11.58
CA PHE A 1170 -0.59 19.12 -10.33
C PHE A 1170 -1.51 19.43 -9.16
N MET A 1171 -2.75 19.87 -9.46
CA MET A 1171 -3.75 20.08 -8.43
C MET A 1171 -4.08 18.75 -7.75
N PRO A 1172 -4.37 18.76 -6.45
CA PRO A 1172 -4.71 17.55 -5.73
C PRO A 1172 -5.89 16.83 -6.38
#